data_AF-A0A7W1ZF93-F1
#
_entry.id   AF-A0A7W1ZF93-F1
#
_cell.length_a   1.000
_cell.length_b   1.000
_cell.length_c   1.000
_cell.angle_alpha   90.00
_cell.angle_beta   90.00
_cell.angle_gamma   90.00
#
_symmetry.space_group_name_H-M   'P 1'
#
loop_
_entity.id
_entity.type
_entity.pdbx_description
1 polymer ?
#
loop_
_entity_poly.entity_id
_entity_poly.type
_entity_poly.pdbx_seq_one_letter_code
_entity_poly.pdbx_strand_id
1 'polypeptide(L)'
;MTAQTPTPHDVLERICRENLAVYRESLGRLQEDVSQESQVAHDYRGRLVYELLQNADDSLAGIAASDDRVLFKLTDHELWVANTGRAFTEADVRGLCGLGASSKAVSSGPKRASIGHKGLGFKSVLEITDAPEAYSETVAFRLGKETALSQVSELWSGLDRGQVSGVPAMRFPSPIDHEHTTWRDLQSAGFRTAFRFPFHQGITKEQLTALARQLLTLPMTSVLFLKNLEEVVIEVDTSAEHADRQWLLERHRVSGAGAERCNGLDQTGLYRVDLVNKDGEGDRYWVAHNDEVHIGSHRDGLSGPAWDGVDVTEVSVAVRDADDPRVDPPNRCFHVFLPTQEASGCSLLVNGAFTTDLSRQHVQVADSTDNYNGYLVRQAAETFVQLLLPHLLDQGGLPYVLRVLDRVGGESGAAASLLSEALAARLSSTPLIPANGEKLTLGDVVLPSPLLGDAGPDFAQLLATDTQVEGRRFPDPEFCDGELTAVCADYGATALTSAETLQALARHADPSKAALRTGPDSRYRIDPVLDVCTLMWERAGADERQELEEIAPAEQVFPIGENEDGTVRRIALSEESAFYPPASSAEELPLRRIRFLAHAVCWGNLGRSEQRSVLEDRMKAWDALFGIKEFRFEEVMRAAVLPGLTRTGGTDTELREANRSIEALATICRLAGKTTKSDHPLPMGRLGSDRAFFNLSRLEVPCRSHHDDELTWAPAHHVYFGRDWIGVDSVEGIVDAMTAAGAKLDVRSLAAPESFAE
;
A
#
# COMPACT_ATOMS: atom_id res chain seq x y z
N MET A 1 -2.48 7.98 74.54
CA MET A 1 -3.61 7.36 73.82
C MET A 1 -3.05 6.89 72.49
N THR A 2 -2.82 5.59 72.36
CA THR A 2 -2.38 4.95 71.11
C THR A 2 -3.52 5.05 70.11
N ALA A 3 -3.31 5.78 69.01
CA ALA A 3 -4.25 5.81 67.89
C ALA A 3 -4.36 4.38 67.36
N GLN A 4 -5.51 3.73 67.57
CA GLN A 4 -5.82 2.45 66.95
C GLN A 4 -5.86 2.66 65.43
N THR A 5 -5.15 1.82 64.70
CA THR A 5 -5.26 1.75 63.23
C THR A 5 -6.72 1.43 62.89
N PRO A 6 -7.38 2.24 62.05
CA PRO A 6 -8.78 2.01 61.69
C PRO A 6 -8.96 0.64 61.04
N THR A 7 -10.04 -0.06 61.40
CA THR A 7 -10.43 -1.31 60.76
C THR A 7 -10.89 -1.05 59.31
N PRO A 8 -10.88 -2.05 58.42
CA PRO A 8 -11.42 -1.90 57.07
C PRO A 8 -12.87 -1.37 57.04
N HIS A 9 -13.70 -1.77 58.02
CA HIS A 9 -15.07 -1.27 58.15
C HIS A 9 -15.12 0.22 58.49
N ASP A 10 -14.22 0.70 59.35
CA ASP A 10 -14.13 2.13 59.69
C ASP A 10 -13.82 2.99 58.44
N VAL A 11 -13.06 2.45 57.48
CA VAL A 11 -12.76 3.13 56.22
C VAL A 11 -14.01 3.24 55.34
N LEU A 12 -14.77 2.15 55.18
CA LEU A 12 -16.00 2.14 54.37
C LEU A 12 -17.05 3.09 54.95
N GLU A 13 -17.28 3.05 56.26
CA GLU A 13 -18.22 3.95 56.93
C GLU A 13 -17.83 5.43 56.78
N ARG A 14 -16.53 5.72 56.85
CA ARG A 14 -16.02 7.09 56.64
C ARG A 14 -16.28 7.57 55.22
N ILE A 15 -16.06 6.74 54.20
CA ILE A 15 -16.38 7.04 52.79
C ILE A 15 -17.87 7.36 52.64
N CYS A 16 -18.75 6.53 53.20
CA CYS A 16 -20.19 6.76 53.20
C CYS A 16 -20.56 8.10 53.86
N ARG A 17 -20.00 8.38 55.06
CA ARG A 17 -20.27 9.62 55.80
C ARG A 17 -19.83 10.87 55.05
N GLU A 18 -18.66 10.82 54.40
CA GLU A 18 -18.15 11.92 53.58
C GLU A 18 -19.07 12.18 52.37
N ASN A 19 -19.50 11.13 51.65
CA ASN A 19 -20.47 11.27 50.55
C ASN A 19 -21.82 11.83 51.02
N LEU A 20 -22.34 11.40 52.18
CA LEU A 20 -23.56 11.97 52.77
C LEU A 20 -23.39 13.45 53.14
N ALA A 21 -22.21 13.86 53.61
CA ALA A 21 -21.94 15.25 53.94
C ALA A 21 -22.03 16.15 52.69
N VAL A 22 -21.48 15.69 51.57
CA VAL A 22 -21.59 16.40 50.27
C VAL A 22 -23.07 16.59 49.87
N TYR A 23 -23.90 15.56 49.99
CA TYR A 23 -25.33 15.66 49.62
C TYR A 23 -26.18 16.43 50.62
N ARG A 24 -25.75 16.52 51.87
CA ARG A 24 -26.36 17.42 52.85
C ARG A 24 -26.20 18.87 52.41
N GLU A 25 -25.00 19.24 51.95
CA GLU A 25 -24.65 20.60 51.54
C GLU A 25 -25.18 20.99 50.15
N SER A 26 -25.23 20.06 49.19
CA SER A 26 -25.68 20.35 47.82
C SER A 26 -26.68 19.33 47.30
N LEU A 27 -27.92 19.77 47.08
CA LEU A 27 -28.99 18.96 46.48
C LEU A 27 -28.71 18.68 44.99
N GLY A 28 -28.19 19.67 44.26
CA GLY A 28 -27.84 19.53 42.84
C GLY A 28 -26.78 18.44 42.61
N ARG A 29 -25.88 18.23 43.58
CA ARG A 29 -24.80 17.26 43.45
C ARG A 29 -25.29 15.82 43.37
N LEU A 30 -26.35 15.46 44.09
CA LEU A 30 -26.93 14.11 44.01
C LEU A 30 -27.48 13.83 42.60
N GLN A 31 -28.19 14.78 42.02
CA GLN A 31 -28.76 14.66 40.68
C GLN A 31 -27.66 14.64 39.60
N GLU A 32 -26.62 15.46 39.76
CA GLU A 32 -25.42 15.44 38.91
C GLU A 32 -24.76 14.07 38.93
N ASP A 33 -24.51 13.50 40.12
CA ASP A 33 -23.83 12.21 40.25
C ASP A 33 -24.63 11.05 39.64
N VAL A 34 -25.96 11.03 39.84
CA VAL A 34 -26.87 10.06 39.22
C VAL A 34 -26.85 10.17 37.68
N SER A 35 -26.89 11.40 37.18
CA SER A 35 -26.87 11.66 35.73
C SER A 35 -25.52 11.28 35.12
N GLN A 36 -24.41 11.62 35.79
CA GLN A 36 -23.06 11.27 35.35
C GLN A 36 -22.85 9.76 35.32
N GLU A 37 -23.29 9.00 36.33
CA GLU A 37 -23.16 7.53 36.30
C GLU A 37 -23.96 6.92 35.15
N SER A 38 -25.18 7.40 34.91
CA SER A 38 -26.03 6.91 33.83
C SER A 38 -25.43 7.22 32.45
N GLN A 39 -24.86 8.42 32.28
CA GLN A 39 -24.21 8.84 31.04
C GLN A 39 -22.94 8.03 30.77
N VAL A 40 -22.07 7.85 31.78
CA VAL A 40 -20.84 7.05 31.64
C VAL A 40 -21.15 5.59 31.32
N ALA A 41 -22.18 5.00 31.95
CA ALA A 41 -22.59 3.63 31.65
C ALA A 41 -23.12 3.48 30.20
N HIS A 42 -23.62 4.56 29.58
CA HIS A 42 -24.04 4.56 28.18
C HIS A 42 -22.85 4.74 27.22
N ASP A 43 -21.98 5.71 27.49
CA ASP A 43 -20.86 6.08 26.63
C ASP A 43 -19.77 4.99 26.56
N TYR A 44 -19.68 4.13 27.59
CA TYR A 44 -18.69 3.05 27.71
C TYR A 44 -19.24 1.65 27.37
N ARG A 45 -20.44 1.55 26.77
CA ARG A 45 -21.02 0.26 26.38
C ARG A 45 -20.10 -0.53 25.46
N GLY A 46 -19.98 -1.83 25.72
CA GLY A 46 -19.11 -2.73 24.94
C GLY A 46 -17.60 -2.61 25.24
N ARG A 47 -17.17 -1.68 26.12
CA ARG A 47 -15.77 -1.55 26.57
C ARG A 47 -15.48 -2.27 27.89
N LEU A 48 -16.49 -2.90 28.51
CA LEU A 48 -16.41 -3.56 29.81
C LEU A 48 -15.16 -4.43 29.98
N VAL A 49 -14.93 -5.39 29.07
CA VAL A 49 -13.80 -6.32 29.14
C VAL A 49 -12.45 -5.59 29.08
N TYR A 50 -12.34 -4.61 28.19
CA TYR A 50 -11.15 -3.78 28.03
C TYR A 50 -10.83 -2.97 29.29
N GLU A 51 -11.83 -2.31 29.88
CA GLU A 51 -11.64 -1.52 31.11
C GLU A 51 -11.26 -2.41 32.30
N LEU A 52 -11.81 -3.63 32.40
CA LEU A 52 -11.45 -4.59 33.44
C LEU A 52 -10.02 -5.14 33.26
N LEU A 53 -9.58 -5.38 32.01
CA LEU A 53 -8.20 -5.73 31.70
C LEU A 53 -7.22 -4.62 32.09
N GLN A 54 -7.53 -3.37 31.75
CA GLN A 54 -6.69 -2.22 32.12
C GLN A 54 -6.58 -2.07 33.64
N ASN A 55 -7.69 -2.19 34.37
CA ASN A 55 -7.69 -2.13 35.82
C ASN A 55 -6.86 -3.27 36.44
N ALA A 56 -6.88 -4.46 35.84
CA ALA A 56 -6.05 -5.57 36.28
C ALA A 56 -4.56 -5.26 36.04
N ASP A 57 -4.18 -4.80 34.84
CA ASP A 57 -2.79 -4.42 34.52
C ASP A 57 -2.24 -3.31 35.44
N ASP A 58 -3.04 -2.29 35.71
CA ASP A 58 -2.70 -1.19 36.63
C ASP A 58 -2.47 -1.67 38.07
N SER A 59 -3.17 -2.72 38.50
CA SER A 59 -3.06 -3.28 39.85
C SER A 59 -1.78 -4.10 40.07
N LEU A 60 -1.18 -4.59 38.99
CA LEU A 60 0.05 -5.39 39.00
C LEU A 60 1.30 -4.50 39.15
N ALA A 61 1.19 -3.21 38.83
CA ALA A 61 2.28 -2.25 38.92
C ALA A 61 2.92 -2.19 40.33
N GLY A 62 4.24 -2.38 40.38
CA GLY A 62 5.05 -2.22 41.60
C GLY A 62 5.15 -3.46 42.49
N ILE A 63 4.70 -4.63 42.02
CA ILE A 63 4.87 -5.91 42.70
C ILE A 63 5.94 -6.70 41.94
N ALA A 64 7.04 -7.06 42.60
CA ALA A 64 7.99 -8.01 42.04
C ALA A 64 7.47 -9.44 42.26
N ALA A 65 6.35 -9.78 41.62
CA ALA A 65 5.83 -11.14 41.56
C ALA A 65 6.19 -11.78 40.20
N SER A 66 6.23 -13.11 40.16
CA SER A 66 6.58 -13.89 38.96
C SER A 66 5.37 -14.62 38.38
N ASP A 67 4.17 -14.04 38.49
CA ASP A 67 2.89 -14.64 38.09
C ASP A 67 1.80 -13.55 37.95
N ASP A 68 2.07 -12.54 37.12
CA ASP A 68 1.21 -11.37 36.94
C ASP A 68 0.04 -11.72 36.00
N ARG A 69 -1.08 -12.16 36.59
CA ARG A 69 -2.18 -12.77 35.84
C ARG A 69 -3.55 -12.21 36.17
N VAL A 70 -4.46 -12.32 35.20
CA VAL A 70 -5.88 -12.00 35.33
C VAL A 70 -6.75 -13.19 34.90
N LEU A 71 -7.83 -13.43 35.63
CA LEU A 71 -8.84 -14.44 35.32
C LEU A 71 -10.19 -13.76 35.10
N PHE A 72 -10.84 -14.07 33.98
CA PHE A 72 -12.25 -13.84 33.74
C PHE A 72 -13.00 -15.16 33.88
N LYS A 73 -14.02 -15.22 34.72
CA LYS A 73 -14.88 -16.39 34.86
C LYS A 73 -16.34 -16.00 34.71
N LEU A 74 -16.93 -16.37 33.57
CA LEU A 74 -18.29 -16.06 33.17
C LEU A 74 -19.21 -17.27 33.38
N THR A 75 -20.35 -17.05 34.02
CA THR A 75 -21.43 -18.04 34.18
C THR A 75 -22.77 -17.47 33.70
N ASP A 76 -23.86 -18.25 33.76
CA ASP A 76 -25.22 -17.75 33.46
C ASP A 76 -25.71 -16.65 34.42
N HIS A 77 -25.04 -16.45 35.57
CA HIS A 77 -25.56 -15.63 36.66
C HIS A 77 -24.60 -14.52 37.12
N GLU A 78 -23.32 -14.65 36.80
CA GLU A 78 -22.31 -13.71 37.27
C GLU A 78 -21.03 -13.76 36.42
N LEU A 79 -20.31 -12.65 36.45
CA LEU A 79 -18.94 -12.53 35.96
C LEU A 79 -17.99 -12.28 37.14
N TRP A 80 -16.94 -13.08 37.25
CA TRP A 80 -15.80 -12.84 38.14
C TRP A 80 -14.60 -12.34 37.36
N VAL A 81 -13.89 -11.36 37.91
CA VAL A 81 -12.59 -10.89 37.39
C VAL A 81 -11.59 -10.81 38.53
N ALA A 82 -10.58 -11.69 38.52
CA ALA A 82 -9.58 -11.78 39.58
C ALA A 82 -8.18 -11.48 39.05
N ASN A 83 -7.31 -10.87 39.85
CA ASN A 83 -5.91 -10.64 39.49
C ASN A 83 -4.97 -10.87 40.68
N THR A 84 -3.69 -11.12 40.37
CA THR A 84 -2.61 -11.29 41.35
C THR A 84 -1.97 -9.98 41.80
N GLY A 85 -2.56 -8.84 41.42
CA GLY A 85 -2.11 -7.50 41.74
C GLY A 85 -2.22 -7.15 43.22
N ARG A 86 -1.88 -5.91 43.56
CA ARG A 86 -1.77 -5.50 44.97
C ARG A 86 -3.14 -5.43 45.61
N ALA A 87 -3.21 -5.75 46.90
CA ALA A 87 -4.42 -5.57 47.67
C ALA A 87 -4.89 -4.10 47.64
N PHE A 88 -6.21 -3.88 47.81
CA PHE A 88 -6.78 -2.54 47.79
C PHE A 88 -6.26 -1.69 48.95
N THR A 89 -5.90 -0.46 48.61
CA THR A 89 -5.62 0.61 49.56
C THR A 89 -6.89 1.43 49.79
N GLU A 90 -6.93 2.21 50.88
CA GLU A 90 -8.01 3.19 51.10
C GLU A 90 -8.18 4.13 49.89
N ALA A 91 -7.09 4.51 49.21
CA ALA A 91 -7.15 5.36 48.03
C ALA A 91 -7.87 4.69 46.85
N ASP A 92 -7.71 3.37 46.67
CA ASP A 92 -8.41 2.63 45.62
C ASP A 92 -9.90 2.55 45.91
N VAL A 93 -10.28 2.21 47.14
CA VAL A 93 -11.69 2.17 47.56
C VAL A 93 -12.35 3.54 47.40
N ARG A 94 -11.66 4.62 47.80
CA ARG A 94 -12.12 6.01 47.58
C ARG A 94 -12.26 6.36 46.10
N GLY A 95 -11.33 5.88 45.27
CA GLY A 95 -11.36 6.05 43.82
C GLY A 95 -12.57 5.37 43.18
N LEU A 96 -12.82 4.11 43.55
CA LEU A 96 -14.02 3.36 43.14
C LEU A 96 -15.31 4.05 43.59
N CYS A 97 -15.29 4.69 44.77
CA CYS A 97 -16.43 5.41 45.33
C CYS A 97 -16.60 6.87 44.85
N GLY A 98 -15.87 7.31 43.82
CA GLY A 98 -16.00 8.65 43.26
C GLY A 98 -15.56 9.81 44.17
N LEU A 99 -14.85 9.51 45.27
CA LEU A 99 -14.24 10.49 46.17
C LEU A 99 -12.78 10.81 45.77
N GLY A 100 -12.28 10.19 44.70
CA GLY A 100 -10.90 10.32 44.21
C GLY A 100 -10.54 11.61 43.48
N ALA A 101 -11.33 12.68 43.61
CA ALA A 101 -10.90 13.99 43.13
C ALA A 101 -9.75 14.50 44.03
N SER A 102 -8.51 14.35 43.56
CA SER A 102 -7.30 14.95 44.15
C SER A 102 -6.96 14.48 45.57
N SER A 103 -6.33 13.31 45.70
CA SER A 103 -5.31 13.11 46.73
C SER A 103 -3.95 12.94 46.08
N LYS A 104 -3.17 14.02 46.18
CA LYS A 104 -1.74 14.13 45.85
C LYS A 104 -0.97 12.99 46.51
N ALA A 105 -0.43 12.07 45.73
CA ALA A 105 0.86 11.49 46.06
C ALA A 105 1.92 12.44 45.50
N VAL A 106 2.67 13.09 46.40
CA VAL A 106 3.90 13.80 46.04
C VAL A 106 4.94 12.72 45.71
N SER A 107 4.96 12.24 44.48
CA SER A 107 6.09 11.47 43.96
C SER A 107 7.17 12.46 43.52
N SER A 108 8.38 12.29 44.02
CA SER A 108 9.55 13.15 43.78
C SER A 108 10.21 12.87 42.42
N GLY A 109 9.41 12.83 41.34
CA GLY A 109 9.86 12.63 39.97
C GLY A 109 8.92 13.29 38.95
N PRO A 110 9.31 13.41 37.68
CA PRO A 110 8.44 13.97 36.64
C PRO A 110 7.15 13.15 36.54
N LYS A 111 5.99 13.82 36.53
CA LYS A 111 4.70 13.13 36.36
C LYS A 111 4.57 12.69 34.90
N ARG A 112 4.22 11.43 34.70
CA ARG A 112 3.98 10.80 33.40
C ARG A 112 2.49 10.82 33.06
N ALA A 113 2.16 10.83 31.77
CA ALA A 113 0.79 10.70 31.30
C ALA A 113 0.22 9.33 31.72
N SER A 114 -0.91 9.31 32.43
CA SER A 114 -1.67 8.10 32.72
C SER A 114 -3.11 8.29 32.25
N ILE A 115 -3.58 7.42 31.35
CA ILE A 115 -4.91 7.58 30.70
C ILE A 115 -6.06 6.93 31.48
N GLY A 116 -5.80 6.51 32.72
CA GLY A 116 -6.84 6.15 33.67
C GLY A 116 -7.37 7.38 34.42
N HIS A 117 -8.52 7.92 34.02
CA HIS A 117 -9.35 8.65 34.98
C HIS A 117 -9.87 7.62 36.00
N LYS A 118 -9.18 7.49 37.14
CA LYS A 118 -9.53 6.54 38.20
C LYS A 118 -11.03 6.64 38.53
N GLY A 119 -11.76 5.55 38.29
CA GLY A 119 -13.18 5.40 38.65
C GLY A 119 -14.22 5.76 37.58
N LEU A 120 -13.85 6.25 36.39
CA LEU A 120 -14.82 6.44 35.28
C LEU A 120 -15.05 5.14 34.50
N GLY A 121 -13.98 4.46 34.06
CA GLY A 121 -14.07 3.20 33.30
C GLY A 121 -14.72 2.05 34.05
N PHE A 122 -14.54 1.97 35.39
CA PHE A 122 -15.18 0.95 36.23
C PHE A 122 -16.71 1.05 36.25
N LYS A 123 -17.30 2.22 35.96
CA LYS A 123 -18.76 2.37 35.93
C LYS A 123 -19.42 1.61 34.77
N SER A 124 -18.66 1.18 33.76
CA SER A 124 -19.15 0.33 32.67
C SER A 124 -19.74 -1.00 33.17
N VAL A 125 -19.34 -1.48 34.35
CA VAL A 125 -19.89 -2.72 34.96
C VAL A 125 -21.39 -2.62 35.25
N LEU A 126 -21.93 -1.40 35.38
CA LEU A 126 -23.37 -1.17 35.56
C LEU A 126 -24.20 -1.54 34.32
N GLU A 127 -23.56 -1.84 33.19
CA GLU A 127 -24.21 -2.45 32.03
C GLU A 127 -24.75 -3.87 32.33
N ILE A 128 -24.12 -4.59 33.26
CA ILE A 128 -24.43 -6.00 33.53
C ILE A 128 -24.87 -6.28 34.98
N THR A 129 -24.56 -5.39 35.93
CA THR A 129 -24.86 -5.60 37.36
C THR A 129 -25.41 -4.35 38.05
N ASP A 130 -26.33 -4.55 39.00
CA ASP A 130 -26.81 -3.51 39.92
C ASP A 130 -26.06 -3.51 41.27
N ALA A 131 -25.27 -4.55 41.53
CA ALA A 131 -24.67 -4.82 42.83
C ALA A 131 -23.22 -5.36 42.71
N PRO A 132 -22.28 -4.58 42.14
CA PRO A 132 -20.89 -5.01 42.01
C PRO A 132 -20.26 -5.24 43.38
N GLU A 133 -19.56 -6.36 43.53
CA GLU A 133 -18.82 -6.73 44.73
C GLU A 133 -17.32 -6.68 44.44
N ALA A 134 -16.55 -6.22 45.42
CA ALA A 134 -15.11 -6.09 45.34
C ALA A 134 -14.49 -6.82 46.55
N TYR A 135 -13.59 -7.75 46.25
CA TYR A 135 -12.89 -8.60 47.20
C TYR A 135 -11.39 -8.31 47.13
N SER A 136 -10.75 -8.19 48.28
CA SER A 136 -9.31 -8.04 48.41
C SER A 136 -8.86 -8.62 49.76
N GLU A 137 -7.59 -8.98 49.87
CA GLU A 137 -6.96 -9.41 51.12
C GLU A 137 -7.19 -8.43 52.29
N THR A 138 -7.38 -7.14 52.00
CA THR A 138 -7.52 -6.07 53.00
C THR A 138 -8.97 -5.70 53.31
N VAL A 139 -9.89 -5.83 52.35
CA VAL A 139 -11.28 -5.38 52.48
C VAL A 139 -12.17 -6.08 51.45
N ALA A 140 -13.40 -6.42 51.85
CA ALA A 140 -14.46 -6.87 50.95
C ALA A 140 -15.69 -5.99 51.13
N PHE A 141 -16.23 -5.49 50.01
CA PHE A 141 -17.38 -4.58 50.04
C PHE A 141 -18.25 -4.73 48.80
N ARG A 142 -19.53 -4.39 48.94
CA ARG A 142 -20.52 -4.31 47.88
C ARG A 142 -20.88 -2.87 47.61
N LEU A 143 -21.07 -2.54 46.34
CA LEU A 143 -21.66 -1.29 45.86
C LEU A 143 -23.04 -1.59 45.27
N GLY A 144 -23.87 -0.57 45.10
CA GLY A 144 -25.19 -0.71 44.50
C GLY A 144 -26.20 0.32 44.99
N LYS A 145 -27.28 0.49 44.22
CA LYS A 145 -28.34 1.46 44.53
C LYS A 145 -29.07 1.16 45.84
N GLU A 146 -29.18 -0.11 46.22
CA GLU A 146 -29.87 -0.51 47.45
C GLU A 146 -29.21 0.09 48.70
N THR A 147 -27.89 -0.07 48.82
CA THR A 147 -27.08 0.49 49.91
C THR A 147 -27.13 2.02 49.93
N ALA A 148 -27.07 2.64 48.75
CA ALA A 148 -27.15 4.09 48.62
C ALA A 148 -28.55 4.63 48.98
N LEU A 149 -29.62 3.96 48.56
CA LEU A 149 -30.99 4.39 48.75
C LEU A 149 -31.36 4.43 50.23
N SER A 150 -30.98 3.41 51.00
CA SER A 150 -31.23 3.37 52.43
C SER A 150 -30.61 4.59 53.14
N GLN A 151 -29.32 4.85 52.91
CA GLN A 151 -28.58 5.93 53.57
C GLN A 151 -29.04 7.33 53.12
N VAL A 152 -29.27 7.53 51.81
CA VAL A 152 -29.69 8.83 51.27
C VAL A 152 -31.15 9.12 51.63
N SER A 153 -32.03 8.12 51.68
CA SER A 153 -33.43 8.32 52.10
C SER A 153 -33.53 8.73 53.56
N GLU A 154 -32.71 8.15 54.44
CA GLU A 154 -32.62 8.57 55.84
C GLU A 154 -32.17 10.04 55.95
N LEU A 155 -31.14 10.42 55.19
CA LEU A 155 -30.68 11.83 55.10
C LEU A 155 -31.79 12.75 54.59
N TRP A 156 -32.51 12.36 53.54
CA TRP A 156 -33.59 13.17 52.94
C TRP A 156 -34.77 13.38 53.90
N SER A 157 -35.16 12.31 54.60
CA SER A 157 -36.19 12.38 55.63
C SER A 157 -35.76 13.29 56.78
N GLY A 158 -34.50 13.20 57.22
CA GLY A 158 -33.95 14.06 58.27
C GLY A 158 -33.83 15.54 57.89
N LEU A 159 -33.79 15.84 56.59
CA LEU A 159 -33.73 17.21 56.05
C LEU A 159 -35.08 17.75 55.56
N ASP A 160 -36.18 16.99 55.72
CA ASP A 160 -37.53 17.31 55.23
C ASP A 160 -37.58 17.62 53.71
N ARG A 161 -36.84 16.82 52.92
CA ARG A 161 -36.67 17.02 51.46
C ARG A 161 -37.57 16.12 50.60
N GLY A 162 -38.51 15.39 51.21
CA GLY A 162 -39.41 14.46 50.51
C GLY A 162 -38.71 13.18 50.03
N GLN A 163 -39.27 12.53 49.00
CA GLN A 163 -38.74 11.28 48.44
C GLN A 163 -37.52 11.53 47.54
N VAL A 164 -36.55 10.64 47.62
CA VAL A 164 -35.35 10.65 46.76
C VAL A 164 -35.72 10.15 45.36
N SER A 165 -35.42 10.95 44.32
CA SER A 165 -35.74 10.61 42.93
C SER A 165 -34.76 9.61 42.29
N GLY A 166 -33.59 9.41 42.90
CA GLY A 166 -32.55 8.49 42.44
C GLY A 166 -31.29 8.60 43.27
N VAL A 167 -30.47 7.55 43.26
CA VAL A 167 -29.19 7.49 43.99
C VAL A 167 -28.07 6.90 43.13
N PRO A 168 -26.82 7.35 43.33
CA PRO A 168 -25.67 6.79 42.64
C PRO A 168 -25.35 5.39 43.18
N ALA A 169 -25.08 4.45 42.29
CA ALA A 169 -24.80 3.06 42.62
C ALA A 169 -23.40 2.87 43.21
N MET A 170 -22.42 3.69 42.80
CA MET A 170 -21.00 3.39 43.03
C MET A 170 -20.40 4.13 44.22
N ARG A 171 -21.15 4.97 44.94
CA ARG A 171 -20.59 5.87 45.98
C ARG A 171 -20.67 5.37 47.42
N PHE A 172 -21.51 4.37 47.69
CA PHE A 172 -21.81 3.93 49.06
C PHE A 172 -21.42 2.47 49.24
N PRO A 173 -20.17 2.17 49.67
CA PRO A 173 -19.75 0.81 49.92
C PRO A 173 -20.38 0.26 51.21
N SER A 174 -20.89 -0.97 51.15
CA SER A 174 -21.31 -1.78 52.30
C SER A 174 -20.30 -2.89 52.54
N PRO A 175 -19.90 -3.18 53.79
CA PRO A 175 -19.04 -4.32 54.09
C PRO A 175 -19.71 -5.64 53.67
N ILE A 176 -18.88 -6.63 53.31
CA ILE A 176 -19.30 -8.02 53.11
C ILE A 176 -18.77 -8.83 54.30
N ASP A 177 -19.67 -9.20 55.21
CA ASP A 177 -19.32 -9.87 56.48
C ASP A 177 -19.09 -11.39 56.35
N HIS A 178 -19.39 -11.96 55.18
CA HIS A 178 -19.30 -13.39 54.93
C HIS A 178 -18.32 -13.69 53.81
N GLU A 179 -17.41 -14.62 54.07
CA GLU A 179 -16.41 -15.05 53.10
C GLU A 179 -17.07 -15.89 51.99
N HIS A 180 -17.04 -15.37 50.75
CA HIS A 180 -17.59 -16.04 49.57
C HIS A 180 -16.73 -17.26 49.19
N THR A 181 -17.35 -18.39 48.87
CA THR A 181 -16.63 -19.65 48.53
C THR A 181 -15.70 -19.46 47.33
N THR A 182 -16.20 -18.90 46.23
CA THR A 182 -15.39 -18.61 45.04
C THR A 182 -14.21 -17.69 45.34
N TRP A 183 -14.38 -16.68 46.20
CA TRP A 183 -13.27 -15.81 46.60
C TRP A 183 -12.21 -16.59 47.37
N ARG A 184 -12.60 -17.47 48.30
CA ARG A 184 -11.66 -18.34 49.03
C ARG A 184 -10.87 -19.26 48.08
N ASP A 185 -11.54 -19.80 47.07
CA ASP A 185 -10.91 -20.66 46.07
C ASP A 185 -9.90 -19.86 45.22
N LEU A 186 -10.29 -18.66 44.76
CA LEU A 186 -9.40 -17.74 44.03
C LEU A 186 -8.20 -17.31 44.88
N GLN A 187 -8.43 -16.98 46.16
CA GLN A 187 -7.36 -16.62 47.08
C GLN A 187 -6.40 -17.80 47.32
N SER A 188 -6.92 -19.02 47.43
CA SER A 188 -6.11 -20.24 47.55
C SER A 188 -5.32 -20.52 46.28
N ALA A 189 -5.83 -20.12 45.12
CA ALA A 189 -5.12 -20.13 43.85
C ALA A 189 -4.12 -18.97 43.71
N GLY A 190 -3.99 -18.05 44.67
CA GLY A 190 -3.00 -16.98 44.66
C GLY A 190 -3.49 -15.63 44.14
N PHE A 191 -4.78 -15.50 43.77
CA PHE A 191 -5.36 -14.20 43.42
C PHE A 191 -5.52 -13.33 44.68
N ARG A 192 -5.28 -12.03 44.53
CA ARG A 192 -5.20 -11.08 45.66
C ARG A 192 -6.30 -10.03 45.65
N THR A 193 -6.89 -9.79 44.48
CA THR A 193 -8.12 -9.02 44.33
C THR A 193 -9.06 -9.72 43.37
N ALA A 194 -10.36 -9.55 43.58
CA ALA A 194 -11.39 -10.00 42.65
C ALA A 194 -12.59 -9.06 42.65
N PHE A 195 -13.18 -8.85 41.48
CA PHE A 195 -14.50 -8.28 41.35
C PHE A 195 -15.49 -9.39 40.99
N ARG A 196 -16.69 -9.29 41.54
CA ARG A 196 -17.82 -10.12 41.17
C ARG A 196 -18.97 -9.23 40.73
N PHE A 197 -19.57 -9.59 39.62
CA PHE A 197 -20.69 -8.89 39.02
C PHE A 197 -21.87 -9.86 38.89
N PRO A 198 -22.70 -9.99 39.95
CA PRO A 198 -23.97 -10.71 39.84
C PRO A 198 -24.87 -10.00 38.84
N PHE A 199 -25.41 -10.73 37.86
CA PHE A 199 -26.17 -10.08 36.81
C PHE A 199 -27.49 -9.50 37.32
N HIS A 200 -27.84 -8.32 36.82
CA HIS A 200 -29.14 -7.73 37.11
C HIS A 200 -30.27 -8.55 36.47
N GLN A 201 -31.48 -8.49 37.03
CA GLN A 201 -32.62 -9.30 36.56
C GLN A 201 -33.00 -9.04 35.09
N GLY A 202 -32.68 -7.86 34.55
CA GLY A 202 -32.99 -7.48 33.17
C GLY A 202 -31.98 -7.94 32.12
N ILE A 203 -30.96 -8.74 32.47
CA ILE A 203 -29.94 -9.16 31.49
C ILE A 203 -30.57 -10.12 30.48
N THR A 204 -30.40 -9.83 29.19
CA THR A 204 -30.93 -10.71 28.15
C THR A 204 -29.95 -11.81 27.80
N LYS A 205 -30.46 -12.92 27.21
CA LYS A 205 -29.59 -13.99 26.70
C LYS A 205 -28.65 -13.48 25.61
N GLU A 206 -29.12 -12.55 24.78
CA GLU A 206 -28.32 -11.94 23.72
C GLU A 206 -27.16 -11.12 24.30
N GLN A 207 -27.37 -10.38 25.40
CA GLN A 207 -26.29 -9.65 26.09
C GLN A 207 -25.25 -10.62 26.68
N LEU A 208 -25.70 -11.72 27.31
CA LEU A 208 -24.80 -12.73 27.85
C LEU A 208 -23.97 -13.40 26.74
N THR A 209 -24.61 -13.79 25.64
CA THR A 209 -23.92 -14.36 24.46
C THR A 209 -22.94 -13.35 23.85
N ALA A 210 -23.29 -12.06 23.80
CA ALA A 210 -22.39 -11.02 23.32
C ALA A 210 -21.16 -10.85 24.22
N LEU A 211 -21.34 -10.90 25.55
CA LEU A 211 -20.25 -10.84 26.53
C LEU A 211 -19.34 -12.08 26.44
N ALA A 212 -19.93 -13.28 26.36
CA ALA A 212 -19.19 -14.53 26.16
C ALA A 212 -18.37 -14.48 24.88
N ARG A 213 -18.98 -14.07 23.77
CA ARG A 213 -18.30 -13.87 22.50
C ARG A 213 -17.19 -12.83 22.61
N GLN A 214 -17.44 -11.68 23.25
CA GLN A 214 -16.42 -10.65 23.42
C GLN A 214 -15.19 -11.17 24.16
N LEU A 215 -15.37 -11.94 25.23
CA LEU A 215 -14.28 -12.59 25.95
C LEU A 215 -13.57 -13.63 25.07
N LEU A 216 -14.32 -14.49 24.39
CA LEU A 216 -13.78 -15.60 23.61
C LEU A 216 -13.21 -15.20 22.25
N THR A 217 -13.54 -14.03 21.72
CA THR A 217 -12.98 -13.48 20.47
C THR A 217 -12.10 -12.27 20.69
N LEU A 218 -11.76 -11.96 21.95
CA LEU A 218 -10.84 -10.88 22.27
C LEU A 218 -9.49 -11.14 21.53
N PRO A 219 -9.01 -10.19 20.71
CA PRO A 219 -7.75 -10.34 19.97
C PRO A 219 -6.56 -10.44 20.91
N MET A 220 -5.55 -11.26 20.59
CA MET A 220 -4.33 -11.38 21.41
C MET A 220 -3.53 -10.08 21.45
N THR A 221 -3.62 -9.27 20.38
CA THR A 221 -3.05 -7.91 20.33
C THR A 221 -3.65 -6.97 21.38
N SER A 222 -4.78 -7.33 22.01
CA SER A 222 -5.40 -6.52 23.07
C SER A 222 -4.51 -6.37 24.30
N VAL A 223 -3.59 -7.31 24.53
CA VAL A 223 -2.69 -7.28 25.69
C VAL A 223 -1.25 -6.89 25.31
N LEU A 224 -0.97 -6.69 24.02
CA LEU A 224 0.38 -6.45 23.48
C LEU A 224 1.10 -5.28 24.17
N PHE A 225 0.37 -4.20 24.46
CA PHE A 225 0.92 -2.97 25.04
C PHE A 225 0.60 -2.77 26.52
N LEU A 226 -0.02 -3.77 27.17
CA LEU A 226 -0.17 -3.77 28.62
C LEU A 226 1.20 -3.89 29.28
N LYS A 227 1.38 -3.26 30.45
CA LYS A 227 2.71 -3.04 31.01
C LYS A 227 3.18 -4.19 31.89
N ASN A 228 2.30 -4.81 32.65
CA ASN A 228 2.71 -5.74 33.70
C ASN A 228 2.17 -7.15 33.43
N LEU A 229 0.99 -7.25 32.82
CA LEU A 229 0.29 -8.51 32.61
C LEU A 229 1.14 -9.54 31.85
N GLU A 230 1.34 -10.72 32.44
CA GLU A 230 2.03 -11.87 31.87
C GLU A 230 1.05 -13.00 31.48
N GLU A 231 -0.13 -13.08 32.10
CA GLU A 231 -1.11 -14.14 31.77
C GLU A 231 -2.56 -13.64 31.82
N VAL A 232 -3.36 -14.11 30.86
CA VAL A 232 -4.81 -13.93 30.82
C VAL A 232 -5.49 -15.27 30.73
N VAL A 233 -6.39 -15.55 31.67
CA VAL A 233 -7.24 -16.74 31.68
C VAL A 233 -8.69 -16.32 31.51
N ILE A 234 -9.41 -16.97 30.61
CA ILE A 234 -10.83 -16.74 30.34
C ILE A 234 -11.54 -18.08 30.43
N GLU A 235 -12.44 -18.21 31.38
CA GLU A 235 -13.33 -19.36 31.59
C GLU A 235 -14.76 -18.91 31.31
N VAL A 236 -15.41 -19.53 30.32
CA VAL A 236 -16.84 -19.33 30.03
C VAL A 236 -17.55 -20.65 30.27
N ASP A 237 -18.47 -20.65 31.24
CA ASP A 237 -19.28 -21.79 31.64
C ASP A 237 -20.75 -21.36 31.76
N THR A 238 -21.40 -21.24 30.60
CA THR A 238 -22.80 -20.80 30.47
C THR A 238 -23.64 -21.89 29.83
N SER A 239 -24.96 -21.83 30.00
CA SER A 239 -25.90 -22.73 29.35
C SER A 239 -25.78 -22.77 27.81
N ALA A 240 -25.25 -21.72 27.19
CA ALA A 240 -25.09 -21.60 25.74
C ALA A 240 -23.68 -21.98 25.24
N GLU A 241 -22.65 -21.77 26.04
CA GLU A 241 -21.24 -21.89 25.64
C GLU A 241 -20.36 -22.33 26.81
N HIS A 242 -19.52 -23.34 26.56
CA HIS A 242 -18.52 -23.85 27.50
C HIS A 242 -17.16 -23.83 26.79
N ALA A 243 -16.28 -22.92 27.20
CA ALA A 243 -14.98 -22.73 26.57
C ALA A 243 -13.98 -22.12 27.56
N ASP A 244 -12.71 -22.46 27.38
CA ASP A 244 -11.60 -21.84 28.10
C ASP A 244 -10.54 -21.32 27.10
N ARG A 245 -9.97 -20.15 27.41
CA ARG A 245 -8.81 -19.59 26.71
C ARG A 245 -7.79 -19.13 27.71
N GLN A 246 -6.53 -19.28 27.35
CA GLN A 246 -5.40 -18.80 28.12
C GLN A 246 -4.38 -18.21 27.17
N TRP A 247 -3.82 -17.06 27.56
CA TRP A 247 -2.70 -16.44 26.87
C TRP A 247 -1.57 -16.18 27.85
N LEU A 248 -0.37 -16.47 27.40
CA LEU A 248 0.88 -16.12 28.05
C LEU A 248 1.54 -15.00 27.24
N LEU A 249 2.08 -14.02 27.96
CA LEU A 249 2.72 -12.84 27.44
C LEU A 249 4.13 -12.73 28.00
N GLU A 250 5.12 -13.13 27.21
CA GLU A 250 6.54 -13.03 27.58
C GLU A 250 7.19 -11.84 26.87
N ARG A 251 7.93 -11.04 27.63
CA ARG A 251 8.62 -9.86 27.12
C ARG A 251 10.13 -10.04 27.28
N HIS A 252 10.86 -9.72 26.23
CA HIS A 252 12.30 -9.74 26.22
C HIS A 252 12.83 -8.40 25.71
N ARG A 253 13.62 -7.71 26.52
CA ARG A 253 14.31 -6.50 26.08
C ARG A 253 15.50 -6.88 25.21
N VAL A 254 15.60 -6.28 24.04
CA VAL A 254 16.72 -6.49 23.12
C VAL A 254 17.83 -5.51 23.43
N SER A 255 19.03 -6.05 23.60
CA SER A 255 20.27 -5.30 23.78
C SER A 255 21.36 -5.83 22.85
N GLY A 256 22.49 -5.13 22.76
CA GLY A 256 23.66 -5.62 22.01
C GLY A 256 24.22 -6.95 22.52
N ALA A 257 23.85 -7.37 23.74
CA ALA A 257 24.26 -8.65 24.34
C ALA A 257 23.26 -9.80 24.07
N GLY A 258 22.10 -9.52 23.46
CA GLY A 258 21.01 -10.47 23.23
C GLY A 258 19.68 -9.99 23.82
N ALA A 259 18.69 -10.89 23.83
CA ALA A 259 17.35 -10.63 24.35
C ALA A 259 17.20 -11.20 25.78
N GLU A 260 16.96 -10.33 26.75
CA GLU A 260 16.82 -10.68 28.17
C GLU A 260 15.37 -10.56 28.61
N ARG A 261 14.82 -11.56 29.32
CA ARG A 261 13.44 -11.50 29.83
C ARG A 261 13.30 -10.30 30.77
N CYS A 262 12.25 -9.51 30.59
CA CYS A 262 11.95 -8.34 31.41
C CYS A 262 10.48 -8.33 31.83
N ASN A 263 10.23 -7.67 32.96
CA ASN A 263 8.88 -7.45 33.44
C ASN A 263 8.41 -6.11 32.88
N GLY A 264 7.69 -6.18 31.77
CA GLY A 264 7.03 -5.03 31.16
C GLY A 264 7.84 -4.19 30.17
N LEU A 265 7.26 -3.04 29.81
CA LEU A 265 7.81 -1.99 28.96
C LEU A 265 8.14 -0.78 29.84
N ASP A 266 9.24 -0.84 30.57
CA ASP A 266 9.60 0.11 31.62
C ASP A 266 10.58 1.20 31.18
N GLN A 267 11.30 0.96 30.08
CA GLN A 267 12.37 1.82 29.58
C GLN A 267 12.35 1.91 28.06
N THR A 268 12.76 3.05 27.53
CA THR A 268 13.00 3.21 26.09
C THR A 268 13.94 2.13 25.54
N GLY A 269 13.55 1.52 24.41
CA GLY A 269 14.30 0.46 23.75
C GLY A 269 13.46 -0.44 22.85
N LEU A 270 14.11 -1.47 22.34
CA LEU A 270 13.49 -2.50 21.51
C LEU A 270 13.16 -3.74 22.36
N TYR A 271 11.98 -4.30 22.14
CA TYR A 271 11.47 -5.47 22.85
C TYR A 271 10.96 -6.51 21.85
N ARG A 272 11.12 -7.78 22.22
CA ARG A 272 10.38 -8.91 21.65
C ARG A 272 9.25 -9.25 22.59
N VAL A 273 8.04 -9.40 22.05
CA VAL A 273 6.87 -9.77 22.81
C VAL A 273 6.27 -11.03 22.21
N ASP A 274 6.32 -12.13 22.95
CA ASP A 274 5.77 -13.42 22.57
C ASP A 274 4.37 -13.55 23.18
N LEU A 275 3.34 -13.64 22.34
CA LEU A 275 1.94 -13.82 22.71
C LEU A 275 1.52 -15.23 22.29
N VAL A 276 1.45 -16.17 23.24
CA VAL A 276 1.13 -17.58 22.96
C VAL A 276 -0.09 -18.04 23.74
N ASN A 277 -0.85 -18.97 23.17
CA ASN A 277 -1.95 -19.64 23.85
C ASN A 277 -1.46 -20.88 24.64
N LYS A 278 -2.38 -21.56 25.33
CA LYS A 278 -2.09 -22.80 26.09
C LYS A 278 -1.46 -23.93 25.25
N ASP A 279 -1.71 -23.95 23.94
CA ASP A 279 -1.20 -24.97 23.02
C ASP A 279 0.17 -24.57 22.44
N GLY A 280 0.71 -23.41 22.85
CA GLY A 280 1.98 -22.86 22.35
C GLY A 280 1.86 -22.18 20.98
N GLU A 281 0.64 -22.03 20.46
CA GLU A 281 0.37 -21.32 19.21
C GLU A 281 0.17 -19.82 19.50
N GLY A 282 0.70 -18.96 18.64
CA GLY A 282 0.52 -17.54 18.80
C GLY A 282 1.37 -16.72 17.87
N ASP A 283 1.50 -15.45 18.20
CA ASP A 283 2.23 -14.46 17.42
C ASP A 283 3.35 -13.85 18.25
N ARG A 284 4.39 -13.41 17.55
CA ARG A 284 5.48 -12.65 18.13
C ARG A 284 5.49 -11.26 17.51
N TYR A 285 5.89 -10.27 18.30
CA TYR A 285 5.99 -8.89 17.87
C TYR A 285 7.33 -8.28 18.27
N TRP A 286 7.91 -7.51 17.36
CA TRP A 286 8.94 -6.55 17.68
C TRP A 286 8.29 -5.22 18.08
N VAL A 287 8.60 -4.72 19.26
CA VAL A 287 8.02 -3.50 19.83
C VAL A 287 9.13 -2.50 20.14
N ALA A 288 9.15 -1.38 19.44
CA ALA A 288 9.95 -0.23 19.82
C ALA A 288 9.15 0.63 20.79
N HIS A 289 9.65 0.83 22.00
CA HIS A 289 9.02 1.62 23.06
C HIS A 289 9.87 2.85 23.37
N ASN A 290 9.22 4.01 23.50
CA ASN A 290 9.81 5.28 23.88
C ASN A 290 8.97 5.90 25.00
N ASP A 291 9.52 5.90 26.23
CA ASP A 291 8.90 6.47 27.43
C ASP A 291 9.44 7.86 27.80
N GLU A 292 10.29 8.44 26.94
CA GLU A 292 10.96 9.73 27.13
C GLU A 292 10.42 10.83 26.20
N VAL A 293 9.16 10.70 25.77
CA VAL A 293 8.54 11.67 24.87
C VAL A 293 8.16 12.94 25.63
N HIS A 294 8.89 14.03 25.41
CA HIS A 294 8.64 15.32 26.06
C HIS A 294 7.48 16.09 25.40
N ILE A 295 6.42 16.38 26.15
CA ILE A 295 5.20 17.01 25.63
C ILE A 295 5.47 18.44 25.11
N GLY A 296 6.24 19.24 25.87
CA GLY A 296 6.59 20.61 25.47
C GLY A 296 5.36 21.51 25.26
N SER A 297 5.32 22.25 24.15
CA SER A 297 4.19 23.11 23.77
C SER A 297 2.97 22.34 23.24
N HIS A 298 3.13 21.05 22.89
CA HIS A 298 2.11 20.24 22.23
C HIS A 298 1.01 19.78 23.20
N ARG A 299 0.23 20.74 23.71
CA ARG A 299 -0.79 20.51 24.74
C ARG A 299 -2.20 20.79 24.25
N ASP A 300 -2.40 21.11 22.96
CA ASP A 300 -3.74 21.30 22.40
C ASP A 300 -4.50 19.96 22.45
N GLY A 301 -5.72 20.00 22.99
CA GLY A 301 -6.55 18.82 23.22
C GLY A 301 -6.33 18.16 24.58
N LEU A 302 -5.32 18.56 25.35
CA LEU A 302 -5.16 18.16 26.74
C LEU A 302 -6.07 19.03 27.62
N SER A 303 -6.99 18.41 28.35
CA SER A 303 -7.89 19.13 29.24
C SER A 303 -8.07 18.42 30.58
N GLY A 304 -8.34 19.22 31.61
CA GLY A 304 -8.61 18.73 32.96
C GLY A 304 -7.35 18.49 33.82
N PRO A 305 -7.56 18.30 35.14
CA PRO A 305 -6.48 18.24 36.13
C PRO A 305 -5.57 17.01 36.00
N ALA A 306 -5.95 16.02 35.19
CA ALA A 306 -5.14 14.82 34.95
C ALA A 306 -3.81 15.12 34.24
N TRP A 307 -3.77 16.22 33.47
CA TRP A 307 -2.59 16.63 32.71
C TRP A 307 -1.74 17.69 33.44
N ASP A 308 -2.10 18.08 34.67
CA ASP A 308 -1.40 19.12 35.41
C ASP A 308 -0.02 18.66 35.92
N GLY A 309 1.03 19.28 35.34
CA GLY A 309 2.44 18.96 35.64
C GLY A 309 2.93 17.67 34.99
N VAL A 310 2.20 17.14 33.99
CA VAL A 310 2.64 16.04 33.14
C VAL A 310 3.45 16.62 31.98
N ASP A 311 4.74 16.30 31.93
CA ASP A 311 5.67 16.83 30.92
C ASP A 311 6.29 15.74 30.03
N VAL A 312 6.13 14.48 30.41
CA VAL A 312 6.63 13.31 29.68
C VAL A 312 5.51 12.32 29.44
N THR A 313 5.51 11.72 28.27
CA THR A 313 4.54 10.73 27.81
C THR A 313 5.27 9.58 27.09
N GLU A 314 4.52 8.65 26.52
CA GLU A 314 5.08 7.46 25.87
C GLU A 314 4.37 7.11 24.57
N VAL A 315 5.15 6.48 23.69
CA VAL A 315 4.72 5.92 22.41
C VAL A 315 5.41 4.58 22.20
N SER A 316 4.74 3.67 21.50
CA SER A 316 5.33 2.43 21.05
C SER A 316 4.84 2.07 19.67
N VAL A 317 5.68 1.42 18.88
CA VAL A 317 5.32 0.90 17.57
C VAL A 317 5.68 -0.57 17.53
N ALA A 318 4.74 -1.39 17.08
CA ALA A 318 4.93 -2.83 16.97
C ALA A 318 4.76 -3.33 15.54
N VAL A 319 5.53 -4.36 15.21
CA VAL A 319 5.50 -5.12 13.96
C VAL A 319 5.43 -6.60 14.28
N ARG A 320 4.60 -7.34 13.55
CA ARG A 320 4.50 -8.80 13.69
C ARG A 320 5.77 -9.46 13.17
N ASP A 321 6.39 -10.32 13.98
CA ASP A 321 7.57 -11.12 13.63
C ASP A 321 7.12 -12.43 12.97
N ALA A 322 6.91 -12.39 11.66
CA ALA A 322 6.56 -13.55 10.82
C ALA A 322 7.15 -13.38 9.41
N ASP A 323 7.20 -14.45 8.60
CA ASP A 323 7.69 -14.41 7.21
C ASP A 323 6.97 -13.33 6.36
N ASP A 324 5.67 -13.15 6.63
CA ASP A 324 4.90 -11.99 6.17
C ASP A 324 4.48 -11.15 7.38
N PRO A 325 5.08 -9.95 7.57
CA PRO A 325 4.78 -9.11 8.72
C PRO A 325 3.44 -8.37 8.60
N ARG A 326 2.72 -8.54 7.46
CA ARG A 326 1.45 -7.86 7.25
C ARG A 326 0.42 -8.30 8.28
N VAL A 327 -0.26 -7.30 8.80
CA VAL A 327 -1.40 -7.46 9.71
C VAL A 327 -2.67 -7.33 8.89
N ASP A 328 -3.71 -8.12 9.19
CA ASP A 328 -5.00 -7.99 8.51
C ASP A 328 -5.57 -6.57 8.70
N PRO A 329 -6.16 -5.95 7.65
CA PRO A 329 -6.63 -4.56 7.72
C PRO A 329 -7.48 -4.19 8.94
N PRO A 330 -8.44 -5.01 9.42
CA PRO A 330 -9.24 -4.69 10.61
C PRO A 330 -8.43 -4.58 11.90
N ASN A 331 -7.23 -5.17 11.94
CA ASN A 331 -6.35 -5.16 13.11
C ASN A 331 -5.26 -4.07 13.01
N ARG A 332 -5.17 -3.35 11.88
CA ARG A 332 -4.25 -2.22 11.66
C ARG A 332 -4.76 -0.97 12.35
N CYS A 333 -4.62 -0.89 13.67
CA CYS A 333 -5.20 0.18 14.47
C CYS A 333 -4.20 0.84 15.41
N PHE A 334 -4.55 2.04 15.87
CA PHE A 334 -3.94 2.67 17.01
C PHE A 334 -4.42 2.01 18.30
N HIS A 335 -3.54 1.96 19.29
CA HIS A 335 -3.79 1.47 20.62
C HIS A 335 -3.62 2.62 21.62
N VAL A 336 -4.47 2.62 22.63
CA VAL A 336 -4.32 3.42 23.85
C VAL A 336 -4.18 2.43 25.00
N PHE A 337 -3.06 1.72 24.98
CA PHE A 337 -2.77 0.45 25.67
C PHE A 337 -3.61 -0.74 25.20
N LEU A 338 -4.87 -0.48 24.87
CA LEU A 338 -5.82 -1.42 24.31
C LEU A 338 -6.20 -0.98 22.88
N PRO A 339 -6.68 -1.90 22.02
CA PRO A 339 -7.02 -1.61 20.64
C PRO A 339 -8.13 -0.56 20.55
N THR A 340 -8.04 0.33 19.57
CA THR A 340 -9.09 1.29 19.23
C THR A 340 -9.68 0.95 17.86
N GLN A 341 -10.68 1.73 17.40
CA GLN A 341 -11.18 1.65 16.03
C GLN A 341 -10.45 2.64 15.10
N GLU A 342 -9.49 3.40 15.61
CA GLU A 342 -8.71 4.31 14.76
C GLU A 342 -7.70 3.51 13.94
N ALA A 343 -7.80 3.56 12.61
CA ALA A 343 -6.90 2.85 11.72
C ALA A 343 -5.50 3.49 11.68
N SER A 344 -4.44 2.66 11.57
CA SER A 344 -3.06 3.12 11.35
C SER A 344 -2.68 3.26 9.88
N GLY A 345 -3.44 2.64 8.97
CA GLY A 345 -3.24 2.73 7.52
C GLY A 345 -2.17 1.81 6.93
N CYS A 346 -1.29 1.22 7.73
CA CYS A 346 -0.28 0.23 7.34
C CYS A 346 -0.14 -0.87 8.40
N SER A 347 0.78 -1.81 8.27
CA SER A 347 0.89 -2.95 9.22
C SER A 347 1.57 -2.59 10.56
N LEU A 348 1.83 -1.31 10.81
CA LEU A 348 2.29 -0.82 12.10
C LEU A 348 1.13 -0.77 13.11
N LEU A 349 1.33 -1.39 14.27
CA LEU A 349 0.48 -1.20 15.44
C LEU A 349 1.06 -0.08 16.28
N VAL A 350 0.34 1.03 16.42
CA VAL A 350 0.84 2.23 17.09
C VAL A 350 0.16 2.39 18.43
N ASN A 351 0.92 2.26 19.51
CA ASN A 351 0.47 2.53 20.85
C ASN A 351 0.97 3.89 21.32
N GLY A 352 0.18 4.57 22.13
CA GLY A 352 0.65 5.75 22.81
C GLY A 352 -0.36 6.21 23.83
N ALA A 353 0.10 7.12 24.68
CA ALA A 353 -0.78 7.76 25.62
C ALA A 353 -1.62 8.86 24.92
N PHE A 354 -2.43 8.48 23.93
CA PHE A 354 -3.34 9.37 23.20
C PHE A 354 -4.54 9.83 24.04
N THR A 355 -5.02 11.05 23.79
CA THR A 355 -6.34 11.46 24.25
C THR A 355 -7.41 10.91 23.31
N THR A 356 -8.48 10.35 23.86
CA THR A 356 -9.59 9.79 23.09
C THR A 356 -10.87 10.55 23.33
N ASP A 357 -11.87 10.26 22.50
CA ASP A 357 -13.25 10.59 22.78
C ASP A 357 -13.79 9.82 24.02
N LEU A 358 -15.02 10.12 24.43
CA LEU A 358 -15.64 9.47 25.60
C LEU A 358 -15.79 7.94 25.42
N SER A 359 -15.92 7.47 24.17
CA SER A 359 -16.06 6.04 23.86
C SER A 359 -14.72 5.28 23.87
N ARG A 360 -13.59 5.99 23.89
CA ARG A 360 -12.21 5.46 23.85
C ARG A 360 -11.90 4.62 22.61
N GLN A 361 -12.61 4.88 21.51
CA GLN A 361 -12.48 4.13 20.26
C GLN A 361 -11.83 4.96 19.16
N HIS A 362 -11.75 6.28 19.29
CA HIS A 362 -11.21 7.15 18.26
C HIS A 362 -10.10 8.06 18.82
N VAL A 363 -9.03 8.22 18.02
CA VAL A 363 -7.92 9.12 18.33
C VAL A 363 -8.07 10.36 17.46
N GLN A 364 -8.52 11.45 18.06
CA GLN A 364 -8.75 12.68 17.31
C GLN A 364 -7.44 13.45 17.10
N VAL A 365 -7.04 13.56 15.85
CA VAL A 365 -5.91 14.38 15.42
C VAL A 365 -6.46 15.68 14.80
N ALA A 366 -5.87 16.81 15.18
CA ALA A 366 -6.24 18.12 14.64
C ALA A 366 -5.07 18.74 13.86
N ASP A 367 -5.38 19.67 12.96
CA ASP A 367 -4.40 20.33 12.08
C ASP A 367 -3.37 21.19 12.83
N SER A 368 -3.65 21.57 14.08
CA SER A 368 -2.72 22.37 14.90
C SER A 368 -1.39 21.62 15.05
N THR A 369 -0.29 22.33 14.85
CA THR A 369 1.06 21.79 15.07
C THR A 369 1.28 21.42 16.53
N ASP A 370 0.65 22.15 17.46
CA ASP A 370 0.65 21.93 18.91
C ASP A 370 -0.39 20.87 19.37
N ASN A 371 -1.11 20.21 18.45
CA ASN A 371 -2.01 19.10 18.79
C ASN A 371 -1.25 17.93 19.42
N TYR A 372 -1.65 17.54 20.64
CA TYR A 372 -0.98 16.49 21.41
C TYR A 372 -1.01 15.13 20.71
N ASN A 373 -2.17 14.69 20.23
CA ASN A 373 -2.28 13.41 19.52
C ASN A 373 -1.47 13.41 18.22
N GLY A 374 -1.55 14.48 17.44
CA GLY A 374 -0.75 14.65 16.24
C GLY A 374 0.75 14.63 16.52
N TYR A 375 1.19 15.24 17.63
CA TYR A 375 2.57 15.13 18.09
C TYR A 375 2.96 13.68 18.41
N LEU A 376 2.13 12.92 19.13
CA LEU A 376 2.39 11.51 19.41
C LEU A 376 2.46 10.65 18.14
N VAL A 377 1.60 10.88 17.15
CA VAL A 377 1.67 10.18 15.84
C VAL A 377 3.02 10.43 15.16
N ARG A 378 3.52 11.68 15.18
CA ARG A 378 4.86 11.99 14.64
C ARG A 378 5.98 11.34 15.44
N GLN A 379 5.83 11.25 16.77
CA GLN A 379 6.77 10.54 17.64
C GLN A 379 6.74 9.02 17.40
N ALA A 380 5.60 8.45 16.99
CA ALA A 380 5.52 7.04 16.58
C ALA A 380 6.32 6.79 15.30
N ALA A 381 6.17 7.64 14.28
CA ALA A 381 7.00 7.55 13.07
C ALA A 381 8.51 7.68 13.38
N GLU A 382 8.88 8.60 14.27
CA GLU A 382 10.26 8.77 14.71
C GLU A 382 10.78 7.54 15.48
N THR A 383 9.97 7.00 16.39
CA THR A 383 10.30 5.78 17.16
C THR A 383 10.48 4.58 16.25
N PHE A 384 9.62 4.42 15.23
CA PHE A 384 9.78 3.40 14.20
C PHE A 384 11.12 3.53 13.48
N VAL A 385 11.43 4.71 12.92
CA VAL A 385 12.64 4.92 12.12
C VAL A 385 13.93 4.80 12.95
N GLN A 386 13.92 5.25 14.21
CA GLN A 386 15.12 5.25 15.05
C GLN A 386 15.39 3.90 15.72
N LEU A 387 14.35 3.22 16.22
CA LEU A 387 14.53 2.02 17.04
C LEU A 387 14.16 0.73 16.33
N LEU A 388 13.11 0.74 15.51
CA LEU A 388 12.57 -0.50 14.92
C LEU A 388 13.15 -0.78 13.52
N LEU A 389 13.18 0.23 12.65
CA LEU A 389 13.63 0.10 11.26
C LEU A 389 15.03 -0.52 11.12
N PRO A 390 16.06 -0.11 11.88
CA PRO A 390 17.39 -0.73 11.76
C PRO A 390 17.36 -2.23 12.07
N HIS A 391 16.57 -2.62 13.09
CA HIS A 391 16.42 -4.02 13.46
C HIS A 391 15.71 -4.84 12.37
N LEU A 392 14.64 -4.30 11.79
CA LEU A 392 13.89 -4.98 10.73
C LEU A 392 14.74 -5.16 9.45
N LEU A 393 15.58 -4.18 9.13
CA LEU A 393 16.54 -4.28 8.03
C LEU A 393 17.56 -5.40 8.28
N ASP A 394 18.06 -5.53 9.51
CA ASP A 394 19.01 -6.59 9.86
C ASP A 394 18.37 -7.99 9.87
N GLN A 395 17.07 -8.10 10.21
CA GLN A 395 16.35 -9.38 10.23
C GLN A 395 15.90 -9.85 8.84
N GLY A 396 15.20 -8.98 8.10
CA GLY A 396 14.48 -9.36 6.87
C GLY A 396 14.83 -8.52 5.63
N GLY A 397 15.72 -7.53 5.77
CA GLY A 397 16.09 -6.64 4.67
C GLY A 397 14.99 -5.66 4.26
N LEU A 398 15.20 -4.99 3.13
CA LEU A 398 14.29 -3.97 2.60
C LEU A 398 12.89 -4.52 2.24
N PRO A 399 12.73 -5.70 1.58
CA PRO A 399 11.41 -6.20 1.22
C PRO A 399 10.52 -6.44 2.43
N TYR A 400 11.11 -6.92 3.54
CA TYR A 400 10.40 -7.11 4.80
C TYR A 400 9.88 -5.78 5.36
N VAL A 401 10.71 -4.74 5.38
CA VAL A 401 10.32 -3.39 5.83
C VAL A 401 9.22 -2.81 4.94
N LEU A 402 9.31 -2.98 3.63
CA LEU A 402 8.29 -2.44 2.72
C LEU A 402 6.94 -3.16 2.87
N ARG A 403 6.91 -4.47 3.17
CA ARG A 403 5.67 -5.17 3.54
C ARG A 403 5.05 -4.65 4.84
N VAL A 404 5.86 -4.22 5.80
CA VAL A 404 5.35 -3.55 7.02
C VAL A 404 4.66 -2.22 6.68
N LEU A 405 5.25 -1.48 5.76
CA LEU A 405 4.78 -0.17 5.31
C LEU A 405 3.67 -0.25 4.26
N ASP A 406 3.34 -1.44 3.76
CA ASP A 406 2.27 -1.65 2.78
C ASP A 406 0.91 -1.12 3.30
N ARG A 407 0.32 -0.24 2.49
CA ARG A 407 -0.96 0.43 2.78
C ARG A 407 -2.13 -0.20 2.03
N VAL A 408 -1.90 -1.19 1.18
CA VAL A 408 -2.95 -1.86 0.41
C VAL A 408 -4.00 -2.44 1.36
N GLY A 409 -5.26 -2.08 1.11
CA GLY A 409 -6.42 -2.48 1.92
C GLY A 409 -6.53 -1.75 3.28
N GLY A 410 -5.61 -0.86 3.62
CA GLY A 410 -5.65 -0.06 4.84
C GLY A 410 -6.77 0.99 4.81
N GLU A 411 -7.50 1.11 5.92
CA GLU A 411 -8.47 2.19 6.08
C GLU A 411 -7.76 3.54 6.20
N SER A 412 -8.39 4.57 5.62
CA SER A 412 -7.88 5.94 5.64
C SER A 412 -8.60 6.78 6.70
N GLY A 413 -7.85 7.60 7.43
CA GLY A 413 -8.34 8.48 8.49
C GLY A 413 -7.32 9.57 8.80
N ALA A 414 -7.68 10.57 9.60
CA ALA A 414 -6.78 11.69 9.89
C ALA A 414 -5.49 11.24 10.59
N ALA A 415 -5.58 10.28 11.53
CA ALA A 415 -4.41 9.73 12.21
C ALA A 415 -3.55 8.86 11.28
N ALA A 416 -4.15 8.02 10.45
CA ALA A 416 -3.46 7.21 9.44
C ALA A 416 -2.73 8.09 8.40
N SER A 417 -3.40 9.13 7.89
CA SER A 417 -2.80 10.08 6.96
C SER A 417 -1.62 10.80 7.59
N LEU A 418 -1.77 11.32 8.82
CA LEU A 418 -0.67 11.96 9.53
C LEU A 418 0.50 11.00 9.80
N LEU A 419 0.22 9.73 10.13
CA LEU A 419 1.27 8.73 10.31
C LEU A 419 2.03 8.50 9.00
N SER A 420 1.31 8.36 7.88
CA SER A 420 1.92 8.18 6.57
C SER A 420 2.78 9.37 6.14
N GLU A 421 2.30 10.60 6.37
CA GLU A 421 3.06 11.83 6.11
C GLU A 421 4.30 11.92 7.00
N ALA A 422 4.18 11.59 8.28
CA ALA A 422 5.31 11.61 9.21
C ALA A 422 6.36 10.55 8.86
N LEU A 423 5.94 9.34 8.46
CA LEU A 423 6.82 8.30 7.95
C LEU A 423 7.51 8.73 6.66
N ALA A 424 6.77 9.25 5.68
CA ALA A 424 7.34 9.75 4.42
C ALA A 424 8.40 10.82 4.68
N ALA A 425 8.11 11.79 5.56
CA ALA A 425 9.06 12.83 5.92
C ALA A 425 10.36 12.27 6.53
N ARG A 426 10.26 11.29 7.45
CA ARG A 426 11.45 10.65 8.05
C ARG A 426 12.21 9.76 7.07
N LEU A 427 11.50 8.96 6.28
CA LEU A 427 12.09 8.04 5.31
C LEU A 427 12.74 8.77 4.13
N SER A 428 12.25 9.96 3.75
CA SER A 428 12.81 10.80 2.68
C SER A 428 14.29 11.19 2.89
N SER A 429 14.76 11.16 4.14
CA SER A 429 16.15 11.49 4.51
C SER A 429 16.92 10.29 5.07
N THR A 430 16.31 9.10 5.09
CA THR A 430 16.90 7.88 5.63
C THR A 430 17.50 7.04 4.49
N PRO A 431 18.83 6.81 4.46
CA PRO A 431 19.45 5.93 3.47
C PRO A 431 18.97 4.49 3.64
N LEU A 432 18.12 4.03 2.74
CA LEU A 432 17.35 2.80 2.89
C LEU A 432 17.52 1.87 1.69
N ILE A 433 17.48 2.40 0.48
CA ILE A 433 17.31 1.62 -0.75
C ILE A 433 18.68 1.29 -1.36
N PRO A 434 19.08 0.02 -1.48
CA PRO A 434 20.35 -0.36 -2.09
C PRO A 434 20.41 0.02 -3.58
N ALA A 435 21.55 0.60 -3.98
CA ALA A 435 21.88 0.88 -5.37
C ALA A 435 23.41 0.85 -5.56
N ASN A 436 23.92 -0.15 -6.27
CA ASN A 436 25.33 -0.34 -6.63
C ASN A 436 26.31 -0.22 -5.45
N GLY A 437 25.96 -0.80 -4.30
CA GLY A 437 26.80 -0.77 -3.09
C GLY A 437 26.67 0.48 -2.23
N GLU A 438 25.82 1.44 -2.63
CA GLU A 438 25.39 2.58 -1.83
C GLU A 438 23.93 2.40 -1.36
N LYS A 439 23.48 3.24 -0.41
CA LYS A 439 22.07 3.31 -0.02
C LYS A 439 21.51 4.68 -0.37
N LEU A 440 20.46 4.71 -1.17
CA LEU A 440 19.70 5.90 -1.56
C LEU A 440 18.60 6.19 -0.54
N THR A 441 18.19 7.45 -0.46
CA THR A 441 16.96 7.84 0.21
C THR A 441 15.76 7.71 -0.74
N LEU A 442 14.53 7.76 -0.21
CA LEU A 442 13.33 7.83 -1.07
C LEU A 442 13.31 9.08 -1.96
N GLY A 443 13.99 10.17 -1.57
CA GLY A 443 14.08 11.38 -2.39
C GLY A 443 15.03 11.26 -3.58
N ASP A 444 16.02 10.37 -3.48
CA ASP A 444 17.09 10.18 -4.47
C ASP A 444 16.82 9.01 -5.45
N VAL A 445 15.77 8.23 -5.20
CA VAL A 445 15.42 7.05 -6.01
C VAL A 445 14.37 7.39 -7.08
N VAL A 446 14.53 6.76 -8.24
CA VAL A 446 13.47 6.65 -9.26
C VAL A 446 13.17 5.17 -9.47
N LEU A 447 11.90 4.83 -9.56
CA LEU A 447 11.41 3.46 -9.70
C LEU A 447 10.64 3.32 -11.02
N PRO A 448 10.63 2.13 -11.64
CA PRO A 448 9.85 1.93 -12.86
C PRO A 448 8.35 1.95 -12.57
N SER A 449 7.52 1.83 -13.60
CA SER A 449 6.07 1.69 -13.44
C SER A 449 5.71 0.45 -12.58
N PRO A 450 4.81 0.58 -11.58
CA PRO A 450 4.30 -0.56 -10.81
C PRO A 450 3.66 -1.65 -11.68
N LEU A 451 3.21 -1.31 -12.90
CA LEU A 451 2.62 -2.26 -13.85
C LEU A 451 3.58 -3.39 -14.23
N LEU A 452 4.89 -3.19 -14.12
CA LEU A 452 5.86 -4.25 -14.39
C LEU A 452 5.75 -5.41 -13.40
N GLY A 453 5.21 -5.21 -12.19
CA GLY A 453 5.10 -6.28 -11.19
C GLY A 453 6.43 -7.01 -11.02
N ASP A 454 6.40 -8.33 -11.06
CA ASP A 454 7.59 -9.19 -10.93
C ASP A 454 8.62 -9.04 -12.07
N ALA A 455 8.29 -8.36 -13.16
CA ALA A 455 9.20 -8.10 -14.28
C ALA A 455 9.98 -6.77 -14.12
N GLY A 456 9.75 -6.02 -13.05
CA GLY A 456 10.51 -4.80 -12.73
C GLY A 456 12.02 -5.02 -12.63
N PRO A 457 12.51 -6.13 -12.03
CA PRO A 457 13.93 -6.48 -12.07
C PRO A 457 14.48 -6.68 -13.48
N ASP A 458 13.70 -7.24 -14.41
CA ASP A 458 14.12 -7.42 -15.80
C ASP A 458 14.32 -6.07 -16.49
N PHE A 459 13.43 -5.11 -16.25
CA PHE A 459 13.60 -3.73 -16.71
C PHE A 459 14.91 -3.12 -16.18
N ALA A 460 15.14 -3.17 -14.87
CA ALA A 460 16.32 -2.54 -14.27
C ALA A 460 17.64 -3.19 -14.72
N GLN A 461 17.63 -4.50 -14.95
CA GLN A 461 18.79 -5.21 -15.53
C GLN A 461 19.13 -4.77 -16.94
N LEU A 462 18.17 -4.26 -17.72
CA LEU A 462 18.43 -3.78 -19.08
C LEU A 462 19.14 -2.43 -19.10
N LEU A 463 19.07 -1.65 -18.03
CA LEU A 463 19.65 -0.32 -17.97
C LEU A 463 21.18 -0.37 -17.77
N ALA A 464 21.85 0.69 -18.22
CA ALA A 464 23.24 0.94 -17.86
C ALA A 464 23.37 1.13 -16.34
N THR A 465 24.48 0.68 -15.76
CA THR A 465 24.75 0.89 -14.33
C THR A 465 24.79 2.38 -14.01
N ASP A 466 24.26 2.78 -12.86
CA ASP A 466 24.12 4.18 -12.43
C ASP A 466 23.28 5.08 -13.36
N THR A 467 22.37 4.49 -14.14
CA THR A 467 21.38 5.25 -14.93
C THR A 467 20.63 6.24 -14.04
N GLN A 468 20.51 7.47 -14.53
CA GLN A 468 19.80 8.55 -13.84
C GLN A 468 18.66 9.11 -14.68
N VAL A 469 17.53 9.37 -14.03
CA VAL A 469 16.38 10.09 -14.58
C VAL A 469 16.10 11.27 -13.67
N GLU A 470 16.16 12.48 -14.23
CA GLU A 470 16.02 13.75 -13.49
C GLU A 470 16.95 13.88 -12.25
N GLY A 471 18.16 13.31 -12.34
CA GLY A 471 19.14 13.32 -11.25
C GLY A 471 18.91 12.28 -10.15
N ARG A 472 17.89 11.41 -10.29
CA ARG A 472 17.62 10.28 -9.39
C ARG A 472 18.10 8.98 -10.01
N ARG A 473 18.47 8.00 -9.19
CA ARG A 473 18.97 6.69 -9.64
C ARG A 473 17.97 5.57 -9.42
N PHE A 474 17.99 4.57 -10.30
CA PHE A 474 17.30 3.31 -10.05
C PHE A 474 18.00 2.51 -8.95
N PRO A 475 17.25 1.76 -8.13
CA PRO A 475 17.84 0.86 -7.15
C PRO A 475 18.40 -0.40 -7.80
N ASP A 476 19.01 -1.27 -7.00
CA ASP A 476 19.44 -2.59 -7.47
C ASP A 476 18.23 -3.36 -8.04
N PRO A 477 18.39 -4.16 -9.11
CA PRO A 477 17.26 -4.72 -9.84
C PRO A 477 16.25 -5.51 -9.00
N GLU A 478 16.71 -6.20 -7.96
CA GLU A 478 15.85 -6.96 -7.04
C GLU A 478 14.87 -6.11 -6.23
N PHE A 479 15.03 -4.78 -6.21
CA PHE A 479 14.15 -3.82 -5.53
C PHE A 479 13.29 -2.99 -6.50
N CYS A 480 13.21 -3.40 -7.77
CA CYS A 480 12.44 -2.71 -8.82
C CYS A 480 11.08 -3.37 -9.10
N ASP A 481 10.63 -4.37 -8.33
CA ASP A 481 9.31 -4.97 -8.56
C ASP A 481 8.16 -4.00 -8.28
N GLY A 482 6.99 -4.33 -8.83
CA GLY A 482 5.82 -3.46 -8.78
C GLY A 482 5.23 -3.27 -7.37
N GLU A 483 5.33 -4.28 -6.49
CA GLU A 483 4.83 -4.16 -5.10
C GLU A 483 5.69 -3.16 -4.33
N LEU A 484 7.01 -3.34 -4.35
CA LEU A 484 7.94 -2.42 -3.69
C LEU A 484 7.89 -1.01 -4.26
N THR A 485 7.73 -0.91 -5.59
CA THR A 485 7.54 0.38 -6.27
C THR A 485 6.33 1.12 -5.74
N ALA A 486 5.18 0.45 -5.65
CA ALA A 486 3.94 1.06 -5.16
C ALA A 486 4.09 1.55 -3.71
N VAL A 487 4.67 0.71 -2.83
CA VAL A 487 4.91 1.11 -1.44
C VAL A 487 5.85 2.31 -1.36
N CYS A 488 6.97 2.31 -2.09
CA CYS A 488 7.90 3.44 -2.05
C CYS A 488 7.24 4.74 -2.57
N ALA A 489 6.42 4.65 -3.61
CA ALA A 489 5.67 5.78 -4.14
C ALA A 489 4.67 6.35 -3.12
N ASP A 490 3.99 5.49 -2.35
CA ASP A 490 3.08 5.92 -1.27
C ASP A 490 3.78 6.75 -0.17
N TYR A 491 5.10 6.62 -0.04
CA TYR A 491 5.95 7.38 0.89
C TYR A 491 6.82 8.44 0.20
N GLY A 492 6.52 8.78 -1.06
CA GLY A 492 7.08 9.94 -1.76
C GLY A 492 8.25 9.65 -2.69
N ALA A 493 8.59 8.40 -2.96
CA ALA A 493 9.54 8.08 -4.04
C ALA A 493 8.93 8.41 -5.42
N THR A 494 9.78 8.73 -6.39
CA THR A 494 9.33 8.96 -7.77
C THR A 494 9.17 7.62 -8.49
N ALA A 495 7.92 7.22 -8.75
CA ALA A 495 7.61 6.10 -9.66
C ALA A 495 7.27 6.65 -11.04
N LEU A 496 7.95 6.14 -12.07
CA LEU A 496 7.72 6.51 -13.45
C LEU A 496 6.36 6.00 -13.94
N THR A 497 5.70 6.74 -14.82
CA THR A 497 4.57 6.21 -15.60
C THR A 497 5.04 5.10 -16.55
N SER A 498 4.11 4.34 -17.13
CA SER A 498 4.45 3.32 -18.14
C SER A 498 5.16 3.94 -19.35
N ALA A 499 4.69 5.12 -19.78
CA ALA A 499 5.30 5.95 -20.80
C ALA A 499 6.74 6.37 -20.46
N GLU A 500 6.95 6.95 -19.28
CA GLU A 500 8.28 7.37 -18.82
C GLU A 500 9.23 6.18 -18.64
N THR A 501 8.71 5.04 -18.20
CA THR A 501 9.46 3.77 -18.09
C THR A 501 9.92 3.31 -19.49
N LEU A 502 9.05 3.36 -20.50
CA LEU A 502 9.43 3.07 -21.89
C LEU A 502 10.51 4.03 -22.40
N GLN A 503 10.36 5.33 -22.13
CA GLN A 503 11.37 6.32 -22.51
C GLN A 503 12.72 6.08 -21.82
N ALA A 504 12.70 5.68 -20.55
CA ALA A 504 13.92 5.34 -19.81
C ALA A 504 14.63 4.13 -20.44
N LEU A 505 13.89 3.08 -20.82
CA LEU A 505 14.41 1.96 -21.61
C LEU A 505 15.04 2.44 -22.93
N ALA A 506 14.32 3.26 -23.70
CA ALA A 506 14.78 3.72 -25.00
C ALA A 506 16.10 4.51 -24.93
N ARG A 507 16.27 5.32 -23.88
CA ARG A 507 17.41 6.24 -23.73
C ARG A 507 18.60 5.62 -22.99
N HIS A 508 18.35 4.66 -22.10
CA HIS A 508 19.36 4.20 -21.13
C HIS A 508 19.61 2.69 -21.12
N ALA A 509 18.95 1.92 -21.98
CA ALA A 509 19.26 0.50 -22.12
C ALA A 509 20.73 0.28 -22.52
N ASP A 510 21.40 -0.61 -21.81
CA ASP A 510 22.76 -1.06 -22.14
C ASP A 510 22.68 -2.00 -23.35
N PRO A 511 23.34 -1.69 -24.48
CA PRO A 511 23.25 -2.49 -25.70
C PRO A 511 23.65 -3.96 -25.51
N SER A 512 24.57 -4.25 -24.59
CA SER A 512 25.03 -5.61 -24.31
C SER A 512 24.01 -6.40 -23.50
N LYS A 513 23.34 -5.75 -22.54
CA LYS A 513 22.30 -6.39 -21.70
C LYS A 513 20.97 -6.54 -22.43
N ALA A 514 20.72 -5.64 -23.39
CA ALA A 514 19.54 -5.61 -24.25
C ALA A 514 19.69 -6.43 -25.56
N ALA A 515 20.67 -7.33 -25.64
CA ALA A 515 20.81 -8.27 -26.76
C ALA A 515 19.62 -9.24 -26.84
N LEU A 516 19.34 -9.77 -28.04
CA LEU A 516 18.29 -10.77 -28.23
C LEU A 516 18.60 -12.04 -27.40
N ARG A 517 17.58 -12.65 -26.80
CA ARG A 517 17.71 -13.84 -25.92
C ARG A 517 17.00 -15.04 -26.51
N THR A 518 17.40 -16.24 -26.14
CA THR A 518 16.65 -17.45 -26.48
C THR A 518 15.52 -17.63 -25.47
N GLY A 519 14.28 -17.70 -25.96
CA GLY A 519 13.11 -17.94 -25.12
C GLY A 519 12.87 -19.42 -24.80
N PRO A 520 11.72 -19.75 -24.18
CA PRO A 520 11.30 -21.12 -23.94
C PRO A 520 11.19 -21.93 -25.25
N ASP A 521 10.73 -21.29 -26.33
CA ASP A 521 10.77 -21.84 -27.68
C ASP A 521 12.03 -21.35 -28.39
N SER A 522 13.00 -22.26 -28.56
CA SER A 522 14.27 -21.97 -29.22
C SER A 522 14.17 -21.61 -30.70
N ARG A 523 12.99 -21.73 -31.33
CA ARG A 523 12.80 -21.44 -32.75
C ARG A 523 12.85 -19.94 -33.04
N TYR A 524 12.56 -19.07 -32.10
CA TYR A 524 12.64 -17.61 -32.28
C TYR A 524 13.42 -16.96 -31.13
N ARG A 525 13.77 -15.69 -31.30
CA ARG A 525 14.51 -14.91 -30.30
C ARG A 525 13.59 -13.90 -29.64
N ILE A 526 13.83 -13.63 -28.36
CA ILE A 526 13.11 -12.61 -27.59
C ILE A 526 13.93 -11.33 -27.59
N ASP A 527 13.31 -10.22 -27.96
CA ASP A 527 13.86 -8.89 -27.68
C ASP A 527 13.40 -8.46 -26.29
N PRO A 528 14.31 -8.32 -25.31
CA PRO A 528 13.91 -8.04 -23.93
C PRO A 528 13.36 -6.62 -23.75
N VAL A 529 13.76 -5.65 -24.58
CA VAL A 529 13.17 -4.29 -24.54
C VAL A 529 11.75 -4.34 -25.05
N LEU A 530 11.51 -5.02 -26.18
CA LEU A 530 10.18 -5.17 -26.75
C LEU A 530 9.24 -5.98 -25.85
N ASP A 531 9.74 -7.02 -25.17
CA ASP A 531 8.94 -7.82 -24.23
C ASP A 531 8.51 -6.98 -23.01
N VAL A 532 9.38 -6.10 -22.47
CA VAL A 532 8.98 -5.18 -21.39
C VAL A 532 7.93 -4.17 -21.87
N CYS A 533 8.08 -3.59 -23.06
CA CYS A 533 7.05 -2.71 -23.64
C CYS A 533 5.71 -3.43 -23.85
N THR A 534 5.77 -4.68 -24.33
CA THR A 534 4.61 -5.54 -24.53
C THR A 534 3.88 -5.79 -23.22
N LEU A 535 4.62 -6.15 -22.16
CA LEU A 535 4.06 -6.43 -20.85
C LEU A 535 3.38 -5.19 -20.23
N MET A 536 3.99 -4.01 -20.34
CA MET A 536 3.38 -2.76 -19.87
C MET A 536 2.06 -2.49 -20.59
N TRP A 537 2.03 -2.64 -21.92
CA TRP A 537 0.80 -2.44 -22.69
C TRP A 537 -0.30 -3.45 -22.33
N GLU A 538 0.06 -4.73 -22.14
CA GLU A 538 -0.89 -5.78 -21.75
C GLU A 538 -1.56 -5.48 -20.41
N ARG A 539 -0.80 -4.96 -19.43
CA ARG A 539 -1.29 -4.69 -18.08
C ARG A 539 -1.90 -3.30 -17.91
N ALA A 540 -1.59 -2.36 -18.80
CA ALA A 540 -2.07 -0.98 -18.75
C ALA A 540 -3.60 -0.86 -18.91
N GLY A 541 -4.15 0.17 -18.27
CA GLY A 541 -5.53 0.62 -18.50
C GLY A 541 -5.71 1.28 -19.88
N ALA A 542 -6.94 1.69 -20.21
CA ALA A 542 -7.23 2.28 -21.53
C ALA A 542 -6.42 3.57 -21.80
N ASP A 543 -6.34 4.46 -20.82
CA ASP A 543 -5.65 5.75 -20.95
C ASP A 543 -4.12 5.55 -21.06
N GLU A 544 -3.54 4.71 -20.20
CA GLU A 544 -2.11 4.37 -20.25
C GLU A 544 -1.71 3.62 -21.53
N ARG A 545 -2.60 2.77 -22.08
CA ARG A 545 -2.36 2.12 -23.38
C ARG A 545 -2.29 3.15 -24.49
N GLN A 546 -3.22 4.11 -24.51
CA GLN A 546 -3.20 5.17 -25.50
C GLN A 546 -1.88 5.95 -25.44
N GLU A 547 -1.42 6.28 -24.23
CA GLU A 547 -0.14 6.99 -24.05
C GLU A 547 1.06 6.16 -24.55
N LEU A 548 1.10 4.86 -24.24
CA LEU A 548 2.13 3.94 -24.74
C LEU A 548 2.12 3.81 -26.26
N GLU A 549 0.93 3.71 -26.88
CA GLU A 549 0.75 3.64 -28.34
C GLU A 549 1.20 4.92 -29.05
N GLU A 550 1.06 6.08 -28.41
CA GLU A 550 1.53 7.36 -28.94
C GLU A 550 3.04 7.53 -28.81
N ILE A 551 3.65 7.05 -27.72
CA ILE A 551 5.08 7.26 -27.42
C ILE A 551 5.98 6.20 -28.06
N ALA A 552 5.57 4.92 -28.10
CA ALA A 552 6.42 3.84 -28.57
C ALA A 552 6.98 4.06 -30.00
N PRO A 553 6.22 4.56 -31.00
CA PRO A 553 6.77 4.85 -32.33
C PRO A 553 7.78 5.99 -32.37
N ALA A 554 7.76 6.89 -31.38
CA ALA A 554 8.65 8.05 -31.29
C ALA A 554 10.01 7.72 -30.62
N GLU A 555 10.10 6.60 -29.90
CA GLU A 555 11.27 6.20 -29.13
C GLU A 555 12.03 5.05 -29.80
N GLN A 556 13.33 4.91 -29.50
CA GLN A 556 14.21 3.91 -30.13
C GLN A 556 14.04 2.49 -29.56
N VAL A 557 12.81 1.97 -29.61
CA VAL A 557 12.46 0.66 -29.07
C VAL A 557 12.07 -0.38 -30.13
N PHE A 558 11.82 0.02 -31.39
CA PHE A 558 11.42 -0.90 -32.45
C PHE A 558 12.63 -1.65 -33.05
N PRO A 559 12.76 -2.98 -32.90
CA PRO A 559 13.94 -3.70 -33.34
C PRO A 559 13.87 -4.07 -34.82
N ILE A 560 14.91 -3.72 -35.58
CA ILE A 560 15.01 -3.99 -37.02
C ILE A 560 16.03 -5.08 -37.37
N GLY A 561 16.89 -5.49 -36.43
CA GLY A 561 17.84 -6.59 -36.62
C GLY A 561 18.97 -6.59 -35.59
N GLU A 562 19.92 -7.51 -35.73
CA GLU A 562 21.15 -7.55 -34.94
C GLU A 562 22.31 -6.87 -35.73
N ASN A 563 23.28 -6.32 -34.99
CA ASN A 563 24.59 -5.90 -35.48
C ASN A 563 25.57 -7.08 -35.45
N GLU A 564 26.74 -6.92 -36.08
CA GLU A 564 27.80 -7.95 -36.09
C GLU A 564 28.32 -8.30 -34.68
N ASP A 565 28.25 -7.34 -33.75
CA ASP A 565 28.66 -7.51 -32.36
C ASP A 565 27.58 -8.15 -31.45
N GLY A 566 26.42 -8.51 -32.03
CA GLY A 566 25.28 -9.10 -31.32
C GLY A 566 24.36 -8.10 -30.62
N THR A 567 24.64 -6.79 -30.70
CA THR A 567 23.72 -5.76 -30.22
C THR A 567 22.51 -5.63 -31.15
N VAL A 568 21.37 -5.22 -30.63
CA VAL A 568 20.14 -5.06 -31.43
C VAL A 568 20.06 -3.64 -31.99
N ARG A 569 19.87 -3.51 -33.30
CA ARG A 569 19.52 -2.25 -33.96
C ARG A 569 18.06 -1.94 -33.68
N ARG A 570 17.81 -0.89 -32.89
CA ARG A 570 16.49 -0.32 -32.63
C ARG A 570 16.37 1.08 -33.21
N ILE A 571 15.18 1.45 -33.65
CA ILE A 571 14.89 2.75 -34.25
C ILE A 571 13.62 3.35 -33.66
N ALA A 572 13.49 4.66 -33.76
CA ALA A 572 12.21 5.34 -33.67
C ALA A 572 11.56 5.32 -35.06
N LEU A 573 10.32 4.85 -35.16
CA LEU A 573 9.60 4.78 -36.43
C LEU A 573 9.26 6.18 -36.96
N SER A 574 8.85 7.11 -36.10
CA SER A 574 8.45 8.47 -36.49
C SER A 574 7.46 8.47 -37.69
N GLU A 575 7.90 8.89 -38.90
CA GLU A 575 7.07 8.88 -40.12
C GLU A 575 7.12 7.55 -40.92
N GLU A 576 7.94 6.59 -40.50
CA GLU A 576 8.13 5.32 -41.17
C GLU A 576 7.03 4.31 -40.80
N SER A 577 6.62 3.47 -41.76
CA SER A 577 5.65 2.40 -41.52
C SER A 577 6.36 1.11 -41.16
N ALA A 578 5.93 0.49 -40.05
CA ALA A 578 6.39 -0.82 -39.62
C ALA A 578 5.67 -1.95 -40.35
N PHE A 579 6.41 -3.00 -40.68
CA PHE A 579 5.92 -4.19 -41.34
C PHE A 579 6.46 -5.47 -40.69
N TYR A 580 5.66 -6.54 -40.73
CA TYR A 580 6.18 -7.88 -40.51
C TYR A 580 6.98 -8.34 -41.73
N PRO A 581 8.23 -8.83 -41.56
CA PRO A 581 9.04 -9.28 -42.69
C PRO A 581 8.44 -10.50 -43.39
N PRO A 582 8.72 -10.71 -44.69
CA PRO A 582 8.39 -11.95 -45.37
C PRO A 582 9.04 -13.17 -44.71
N ALA A 583 8.33 -14.29 -44.61
CA ALA A 583 8.90 -15.53 -44.05
C ALA A 583 10.17 -16.00 -44.78
N SER A 584 10.28 -15.73 -46.08
CA SER A 584 11.35 -16.23 -46.95
C SER A 584 12.60 -15.36 -47.00
N SER A 585 12.57 -14.11 -46.52
CA SER A 585 13.71 -13.21 -46.60
C SER A 585 13.61 -12.08 -45.58
N ALA A 586 14.76 -11.70 -45.00
CA ALA A 586 14.93 -10.53 -44.14
C ALA A 586 15.53 -9.32 -44.89
N GLU A 587 15.60 -9.36 -46.22
CA GLU A 587 16.23 -8.30 -47.01
C GLU A 587 15.54 -6.94 -46.81
N GLU A 588 16.36 -5.92 -46.50
CA GLU A 588 15.93 -4.53 -46.56
C GLU A 588 15.59 -4.16 -48.00
N LEU A 589 14.42 -3.55 -48.19
CA LEU A 589 13.99 -3.09 -49.51
C LEU A 589 14.59 -1.71 -49.79
N PRO A 590 14.98 -1.41 -51.04
CA PRO A 590 15.46 -0.08 -51.44
C PRO A 590 14.30 0.91 -51.57
N LEU A 591 13.43 0.96 -50.55
CA LEU A 591 12.27 1.83 -50.45
C LEU A 591 12.32 2.57 -49.12
N ARG A 592 12.20 3.91 -49.15
CA ARG A 592 12.13 4.72 -47.94
C ARG A 592 10.79 4.53 -47.22
N ARG A 593 10.75 4.89 -45.92
CA ARG A 593 9.57 4.78 -45.03
C ARG A 593 9.07 3.36 -44.76
N ILE A 594 9.86 2.33 -45.06
CA ILE A 594 9.52 0.93 -44.73
C ILE A 594 10.56 0.41 -43.75
N ARG A 595 10.07 -0.15 -42.64
CA ARG A 595 10.90 -0.84 -41.66
C ARG A 595 10.29 -2.18 -41.31
N PHE A 596 11.13 -3.20 -41.26
CA PHE A 596 10.72 -4.53 -40.86
C PHE A 596 11.04 -4.76 -39.39
N LEU A 597 10.12 -5.38 -38.67
CA LEU A 597 10.43 -5.98 -37.38
C LEU A 597 11.51 -7.05 -37.58
N ALA A 598 12.46 -7.15 -36.66
CA ALA A 598 13.57 -8.09 -36.73
C ALA A 598 13.08 -9.53 -37.02
N HIS A 599 13.60 -10.14 -38.10
CA HIS A 599 13.16 -11.46 -38.54
C HIS A 599 13.37 -12.54 -37.46
N ALA A 600 14.46 -12.46 -36.69
CA ALA A 600 14.74 -13.38 -35.59
C ALA A 600 13.68 -13.33 -34.47
N VAL A 601 13.03 -12.18 -34.27
CA VAL A 601 11.98 -11.98 -33.25
C VAL A 601 10.63 -12.47 -33.76
N CYS A 602 10.32 -12.16 -35.02
CA CYS A 602 9.02 -12.41 -35.62
C CYS A 602 8.87 -13.81 -36.22
N TRP A 603 9.93 -14.37 -36.78
CA TRP A 603 9.95 -15.67 -37.46
C TRP A 603 10.92 -16.63 -36.80
N GLY A 604 12.21 -16.27 -36.75
CA GLY A 604 13.27 -17.24 -36.50
C GLY A 604 13.12 -18.45 -37.44
N ASN A 605 12.78 -19.61 -36.88
CA ASN A 605 12.53 -20.88 -37.55
C ASN A 605 11.04 -21.31 -37.55
N LEU A 606 10.11 -20.43 -37.19
CA LEU A 606 8.67 -20.72 -37.17
C LEU A 606 8.07 -20.81 -38.58
N GLY A 607 7.12 -21.73 -38.78
CA GLY A 607 6.32 -21.80 -40.00
C GLY A 607 5.22 -20.73 -40.07
N ARG A 608 4.70 -20.46 -41.29
CA ARG A 608 3.61 -19.46 -41.52
C ARG A 608 2.35 -19.67 -40.70
N SER A 609 1.93 -20.93 -40.52
CA SER A 609 0.76 -21.26 -39.69
C SER A 609 1.06 -21.21 -38.19
N GLU A 610 2.32 -21.36 -37.81
CA GLU A 610 2.75 -21.48 -36.42
C GLU A 610 3.03 -20.11 -35.78
N GLN A 611 3.60 -19.18 -36.55
CA GLN A 611 3.91 -17.82 -36.09
C GLN A 611 2.72 -17.18 -35.38
N ARG A 612 1.58 -17.12 -36.06
CA ARG A 612 0.37 -16.50 -35.50
C ARG A 612 -0.14 -17.23 -34.26
N SER A 613 -0.01 -18.55 -34.19
CA SER A 613 -0.45 -19.30 -33.00
C SER A 613 0.50 -19.18 -31.81
N VAL A 614 1.80 -19.00 -32.05
CA VAL A 614 2.83 -18.94 -31.00
C VAL A 614 2.99 -17.51 -30.48
N LEU A 615 2.85 -16.51 -31.35
CA LEU A 615 3.08 -15.10 -31.04
C LEU A 615 1.78 -14.29 -30.99
N GLU A 616 0.61 -14.91 -30.92
CA GLU A 616 -0.69 -14.21 -31.03
C GLU A 616 -0.81 -13.00 -30.09
N ASP A 617 -0.57 -13.21 -28.80
CA ASP A 617 -0.69 -12.17 -27.77
C ASP A 617 0.36 -11.07 -27.95
N ARG A 618 1.61 -11.46 -28.27
CA ARG A 618 2.69 -10.52 -28.55
C ARG A 618 2.41 -9.66 -29.77
N MET A 619 2.00 -10.28 -30.88
CA MET A 619 1.68 -9.58 -32.12
C MET A 619 0.54 -8.58 -31.92
N LYS A 620 -0.46 -8.90 -31.09
CA LYS A 620 -1.52 -7.96 -30.73
C LYS A 620 -0.98 -6.70 -30.05
N ALA A 621 -0.07 -6.84 -29.10
CA ALA A 621 0.57 -5.71 -28.44
C ALA A 621 1.50 -4.93 -29.40
N TRP A 622 2.27 -5.64 -30.22
CA TRP A 622 3.15 -5.01 -31.21
C TRP A 622 2.37 -4.23 -32.27
N ASP A 623 1.25 -4.77 -32.75
CA ASP A 623 0.35 -4.12 -33.70
C ASP A 623 -0.23 -2.83 -33.10
N ALA A 624 -0.59 -2.84 -31.82
CA ALA A 624 -1.07 -1.66 -31.12
C ALA A 624 0.05 -0.62 -30.95
N LEU A 625 1.19 -1.03 -30.38
CA LEU A 625 2.31 -0.13 -30.07
C LEU A 625 2.95 0.52 -31.31
N PHE A 626 3.00 -0.18 -32.44
CA PHE A 626 3.78 0.25 -33.61
C PHE A 626 2.97 0.30 -34.92
N GLY A 627 1.69 -0.07 -34.90
CA GLY A 627 0.87 -0.12 -36.11
C GLY A 627 1.43 -1.06 -37.18
N ILE A 628 2.00 -2.20 -36.78
CA ILE A 628 2.72 -3.10 -37.69
C ILE A 628 1.75 -3.69 -38.72
N LYS A 629 2.12 -3.58 -40.00
CA LYS A 629 1.30 -4.05 -41.12
C LYS A 629 1.82 -5.36 -41.67
N GLU A 630 0.92 -6.17 -42.22
CA GLU A 630 1.35 -7.29 -43.07
C GLU A 630 2.03 -6.78 -44.34
N PHE A 631 3.10 -7.46 -44.72
CA PHE A 631 3.81 -7.15 -45.95
C PHE A 631 3.00 -7.58 -47.19
N ARG A 632 2.24 -6.62 -47.73
CA ARG A 632 1.43 -6.76 -48.96
C ARG A 632 1.69 -5.58 -49.88
N PHE A 633 1.60 -5.82 -51.19
CA PHE A 633 1.85 -4.80 -52.22
C PHE A 633 1.06 -3.50 -52.00
N GLU A 634 -0.23 -3.60 -51.67
CA GLU A 634 -1.09 -2.43 -51.46
C GLU A 634 -0.64 -1.54 -50.29
N GLU A 635 -0.17 -2.16 -49.19
CA GLU A 635 0.30 -1.44 -48.01
C GLU A 635 1.68 -0.82 -48.25
N VAL A 636 2.58 -1.55 -48.93
CA VAL A 636 3.88 -1.01 -49.36
C VAL A 636 3.71 0.21 -50.28
N MET A 637 2.80 0.11 -51.25
CA MET A 637 2.47 1.22 -52.14
C MET A 637 1.96 2.42 -51.34
N ARG A 638 1.04 2.21 -50.39
CA ARG A 638 0.47 3.29 -49.56
C ARG A 638 1.54 3.99 -48.70
N ALA A 639 2.49 3.24 -48.16
CA ALA A 639 3.53 3.78 -47.28
C ALA A 639 4.66 4.49 -48.04
N ALA A 640 5.21 3.87 -49.08
CA ALA A 640 6.47 4.30 -49.69
C ALA A 640 6.36 4.90 -51.09
N VAL A 641 5.25 4.68 -51.80
CA VAL A 641 5.16 5.03 -53.23
C VAL A 641 4.12 6.10 -53.49
N LEU A 642 2.88 5.90 -53.04
CA LEU A 642 1.76 6.80 -53.32
C LEU A 642 1.97 8.25 -52.82
N PRO A 643 2.56 8.51 -51.64
CA PRO A 643 2.80 9.88 -51.19
C PRO A 643 3.74 10.64 -52.13
N GLY A 644 4.80 9.98 -52.65
CA GLY A 644 5.74 10.58 -53.61
C GLY A 644 5.17 10.81 -55.02
N LEU A 645 3.95 10.34 -55.30
CA LEU A 645 3.26 10.58 -56.58
C LEU A 645 2.43 11.86 -56.59
N THR A 646 2.24 12.53 -55.44
CA THR A 646 1.52 13.80 -55.34
C THR A 646 2.38 14.95 -55.90
N ARG A 647 1.75 16.01 -56.42
CA ARG A 647 2.45 17.17 -57.02
C ARG A 647 2.72 18.30 -56.00
N THR A 648 2.43 18.06 -54.73
CA THR A 648 2.55 19.04 -53.64
C THR A 648 3.97 19.01 -53.06
N GLY A 649 4.58 20.18 -52.82
CA GLY A 649 5.93 20.27 -52.26
C GLY A 649 6.00 19.84 -50.79
N GLY A 650 7.19 19.47 -50.30
CA GLY A 650 7.43 19.01 -48.91
C GLY A 650 8.10 17.63 -48.85
N THR A 651 7.83 16.86 -47.79
CA THR A 651 8.34 15.49 -47.55
C THR A 651 8.02 14.51 -48.69
N ASP A 652 6.97 14.76 -49.46
CA ASP A 652 6.62 14.01 -50.66
C ASP A 652 7.67 14.15 -51.80
N THR A 653 8.44 15.24 -51.82
CA THR A 653 9.48 15.49 -52.84
C THR A 653 10.70 14.62 -52.62
N GLU A 654 11.16 14.48 -51.37
CA GLU A 654 12.29 13.61 -51.01
C GLU A 654 11.96 12.13 -51.28
N LEU A 655 10.72 11.71 -51.00
CA LEU A 655 10.26 10.36 -51.28
C LEU A 655 10.17 10.10 -52.79
N ARG A 656 9.71 11.09 -53.56
CA ARG A 656 9.70 11.01 -55.02
C ARG A 656 11.12 10.86 -55.58
N GLU A 657 12.07 11.62 -55.08
CA GLU A 657 13.48 11.55 -55.48
C GLU A 657 14.11 10.20 -55.11
N ALA A 658 13.85 9.70 -53.90
CA ALA A 658 14.34 8.37 -53.49
C ALA A 658 13.78 7.23 -54.37
N ASN A 659 12.54 7.37 -54.86
CA ASN A 659 11.94 6.42 -55.78
C ASN A 659 12.45 6.54 -57.23
N ARG A 660 13.26 7.56 -57.57
CA ARG A 660 13.96 7.68 -58.86
C ARG A 660 15.24 6.83 -58.88
N SER A 661 15.10 5.54 -58.60
CA SER A 661 16.18 4.58 -58.73
C SER A 661 15.68 3.32 -59.42
N ILE A 662 16.59 2.66 -60.15
CA ILE A 662 16.27 1.44 -60.87
C ILE A 662 15.95 0.31 -59.88
N GLU A 663 16.68 0.23 -58.77
CA GLU A 663 16.43 -0.74 -57.70
C GLU A 663 15.06 -0.59 -57.04
N ALA A 664 14.63 0.65 -56.78
CA ALA A 664 13.32 0.96 -56.23
C ALA A 664 12.21 0.56 -57.21
N LEU A 665 12.35 0.94 -58.49
CA LEU A 665 11.41 0.55 -59.55
C LEU A 665 11.34 -0.97 -59.73
N ALA A 666 12.48 -1.66 -59.78
CA ALA A 666 12.55 -3.11 -59.88
C ALA A 666 11.83 -3.76 -58.69
N THR A 667 12.04 -3.24 -57.48
CA THR A 667 11.36 -3.71 -56.27
C THR A 667 9.86 -3.52 -56.34
N ILE A 668 9.38 -2.33 -56.72
CA ILE A 668 7.95 -2.05 -56.86
C ILE A 668 7.31 -2.97 -57.92
N CYS A 669 7.97 -3.16 -59.07
CA CYS A 669 7.52 -4.05 -60.13
C CYS A 669 7.46 -5.52 -59.68
N ARG A 670 8.47 -6.01 -58.93
CA ARG A 670 8.46 -7.36 -58.36
C ARG A 670 7.28 -7.55 -57.40
N LEU A 671 6.98 -6.56 -56.56
CA LEU A 671 5.89 -6.63 -55.59
C LEU A 671 4.51 -6.55 -56.26
N ALA A 672 4.37 -5.80 -57.35
CA ALA A 672 3.11 -5.69 -58.10
C ALA A 672 2.67 -7.02 -58.74
N GLY A 673 3.62 -7.92 -59.02
CA GLY A 673 3.35 -9.24 -59.57
C GLY A 673 2.87 -9.22 -61.02
N LYS A 674 1.56 -9.25 -61.26
CA LYS A 674 0.98 -9.36 -62.62
C LYS A 674 0.94 -8.02 -63.33
N THR A 675 1.35 -7.96 -64.58
CA THR A 675 1.26 -6.76 -65.43
C THR A 675 -0.02 -6.75 -66.28
N THR A 676 -0.41 -5.57 -66.77
CA THR A 676 -1.46 -5.42 -67.77
C THR A 676 -1.03 -6.05 -69.09
N LYS A 677 -1.94 -6.75 -69.77
CA LYS A 677 -1.66 -7.33 -71.09
C LYS A 677 -1.79 -6.27 -72.18
N SER A 678 -1.00 -6.38 -73.25
CA SER A 678 -1.02 -5.43 -74.36
C SER A 678 -2.36 -5.40 -75.11
N ASP A 679 -3.11 -6.51 -75.10
CA ASP A 679 -4.45 -6.64 -75.69
C ASP A 679 -5.57 -6.12 -74.78
N HIS A 680 -5.27 -5.79 -73.53
CA HIS A 680 -6.19 -5.27 -72.52
C HIS A 680 -5.54 -4.12 -71.72
N PRO A 681 -5.37 -2.94 -72.33
CA PRO A 681 -4.76 -1.78 -71.67
C PRO A 681 -5.64 -1.24 -70.53
N LEU A 682 -5.03 -0.45 -69.64
CA LEU A 682 -5.72 0.15 -68.49
C LEU A 682 -6.94 0.97 -68.94
N PRO A 683 -8.13 0.75 -68.36
CA PRO A 683 -9.32 1.50 -68.73
C PRO A 683 -9.18 2.97 -68.29
N MET A 684 -9.48 3.91 -69.20
CA MET A 684 -9.49 5.37 -68.93
C MET A 684 -10.60 5.83 -67.96
N GLY A 685 -11.37 4.90 -67.37
CA GLY A 685 -12.63 5.16 -66.65
C GLY A 685 -12.71 4.48 -65.28
N ARG A 686 -13.76 3.69 -65.01
CA ARG A 686 -13.94 2.98 -63.72
C ARG A 686 -12.79 2.02 -63.47
N LEU A 687 -11.76 2.50 -62.76
CA LEU A 687 -10.51 1.78 -62.51
C LEU A 687 -10.73 0.49 -61.72
N GLY A 688 -11.69 0.42 -60.80
CA GLY A 688 -11.97 -0.80 -60.04
C GLY A 688 -10.71 -1.42 -59.41
N SER A 689 -10.44 -2.68 -59.74
CA SER A 689 -9.22 -3.43 -59.34
C SER A 689 -7.93 -2.91 -59.97
N ASP A 690 -7.99 -2.14 -61.06
CA ASP A 690 -6.83 -1.64 -61.80
C ASP A 690 -6.26 -0.34 -61.22
N ARG A 691 -6.83 0.17 -60.12
CA ARG A 691 -6.40 1.42 -59.47
C ARG A 691 -4.93 1.38 -59.05
N ALA A 692 -4.42 0.23 -58.63
CA ALA A 692 -3.02 0.09 -58.25
C ALA A 692 -2.09 0.25 -59.47
N PHE A 693 -2.44 -0.36 -60.61
CA PHE A 693 -1.70 -0.20 -61.87
C PHE A 693 -1.79 1.21 -62.45
N PHE A 694 -2.94 1.88 -62.30
CA PHE A 694 -3.05 3.30 -62.63
C PHE A 694 -2.09 4.16 -61.80
N ASN A 695 -1.90 3.86 -60.52
CA ASN A 695 -0.94 4.59 -59.71
C ASN A 695 0.51 4.29 -60.14
N LEU A 696 0.83 3.04 -60.51
CA LEU A 696 2.15 2.68 -61.05
C LEU A 696 2.46 3.43 -62.35
N SER A 697 1.48 3.71 -63.22
CA SER A 697 1.72 4.48 -64.44
C SER A 697 2.17 5.92 -64.19
N ARG A 698 2.03 6.42 -62.96
CA ARG A 698 2.49 7.75 -62.55
C ARG A 698 3.90 7.76 -61.99
N LEU A 699 4.50 6.59 -61.73
CA LEU A 699 5.90 6.48 -61.32
C LEU A 699 6.80 7.09 -62.39
N GLU A 700 7.84 7.78 -61.95
CA GLU A 700 8.84 8.31 -62.88
C GLU A 700 9.79 7.19 -63.30
N VAL A 701 10.01 7.07 -64.60
CA VAL A 701 10.90 6.10 -65.22
C VAL A 701 12.06 6.82 -65.91
N PRO A 702 13.25 6.20 -66.00
CA PRO A 702 14.40 6.82 -66.63
C PRO A 702 14.18 6.91 -68.14
N CYS A 703 14.49 8.08 -68.70
CA CYS A 703 14.30 8.47 -70.08
C CYS A 703 15.65 8.84 -70.70
N ARG A 704 15.80 8.57 -72.00
CA ARG A 704 17.00 8.92 -72.76
C ARG A 704 17.22 10.44 -72.73
N SER A 705 18.44 10.87 -72.39
CA SER A 705 18.82 12.28 -72.51
C SER A 705 19.28 12.60 -73.93
N HIS A 706 19.00 13.82 -74.38
CA HIS A 706 19.37 14.28 -75.72
C HIS A 706 20.79 14.86 -75.79
N HIS A 707 21.44 15.16 -74.65
CA HIS A 707 22.68 15.96 -74.65
C HIS A 707 23.76 15.59 -73.62
N ASP A 708 23.56 14.63 -72.72
CA ASP A 708 24.59 14.12 -71.78
C ASP A 708 24.22 12.69 -71.35
N ASP A 709 25.20 11.88 -70.90
CA ASP A 709 25.03 10.50 -70.39
C ASP A 709 24.16 10.40 -69.10
N GLU A 710 23.54 11.50 -68.66
CA GLU A 710 22.72 11.58 -67.45
C GLU A 710 21.24 11.27 -67.74
N LEU A 711 20.64 10.31 -67.02
CA LEU A 711 19.23 9.91 -67.20
C LEU A 711 18.26 11.03 -66.78
N THR A 712 17.27 11.33 -67.62
CA THR A 712 16.16 12.21 -67.23
C THR A 712 14.98 11.39 -66.73
N TRP A 713 14.13 11.91 -65.85
CA TRP A 713 13.03 11.15 -65.24
C TRP A 713 11.67 11.74 -65.61
N ALA A 714 10.72 10.89 -66.00
CA ALA A 714 9.37 11.32 -66.39
C ALA A 714 8.31 10.26 -66.01
N PRO A 715 7.07 10.65 -65.70
CA PRO A 715 6.00 9.69 -65.38
C PRO A 715 5.78 8.69 -66.51
N ALA A 716 5.65 7.40 -66.19
CA ALA A 716 5.59 6.32 -67.19
C ALA A 716 4.49 6.52 -68.25
N HIS A 717 3.33 7.06 -67.87
CA HIS A 717 2.24 7.38 -68.80
C HIS A 717 2.54 8.53 -69.79
N HIS A 718 3.66 9.23 -69.64
CA HIS A 718 4.17 10.25 -70.57
C HIS A 718 5.37 9.78 -71.40
N VAL A 719 5.77 8.51 -71.28
CA VAL A 719 7.00 7.97 -71.88
C VAL A 719 6.65 6.90 -72.91
N TYR A 720 7.33 6.93 -74.05
CA TYR A 720 7.18 5.97 -75.14
C TYR A 720 8.35 4.98 -75.18
N PHE A 721 8.11 3.78 -75.71
CA PHE A 721 9.20 2.86 -76.04
C PHE A 721 9.96 3.37 -77.29
N GLY A 722 11.27 3.56 -77.15
CA GLY A 722 12.16 3.95 -78.24
C GLY A 722 12.52 2.79 -79.18
N ARG A 723 13.27 3.08 -80.25
CA ARG A 723 13.78 2.07 -81.19
C ARG A 723 14.59 0.95 -80.52
N ASP A 724 15.25 1.23 -79.41
CA ASP A 724 16.05 0.23 -78.68
C ASP A 724 15.19 -0.88 -78.05
N TRP A 725 13.90 -0.60 -77.79
CA TRP A 725 12.97 -1.56 -77.20
C TRP A 725 12.10 -2.29 -78.23
N ILE A 726 11.61 -1.56 -79.25
CA ILE A 726 10.60 -2.07 -80.20
C ILE A 726 10.98 -1.85 -81.67
N GLY A 727 12.22 -1.47 -81.96
CA GLY A 727 12.74 -1.30 -83.31
C GLY A 727 11.95 -0.26 -84.12
N VAL A 728 11.60 -0.64 -85.35
CA VAL A 728 10.92 0.23 -86.32
C VAL A 728 9.51 0.63 -85.91
N ASP A 729 8.89 -0.09 -84.96
CA ASP A 729 7.53 0.19 -84.48
C ASP A 729 7.47 1.37 -83.49
N SER A 730 8.62 2.00 -83.20
CA SER A 730 8.69 3.17 -82.33
C SER A 730 8.13 4.45 -82.97
N VAL A 731 7.49 5.28 -82.15
CA VAL A 731 6.99 6.63 -82.52
C VAL A 731 8.12 7.56 -82.98
N GLU A 732 9.39 7.23 -82.70
CA GLU A 732 10.55 8.01 -83.14
C GLU A 732 10.60 8.21 -84.66
N GLY A 733 10.07 7.27 -85.46
CA GLY A 733 9.92 7.49 -86.91
C GLY A 733 8.98 8.65 -87.28
N ILE A 734 7.93 8.86 -86.48
CA ILE A 734 6.99 9.98 -86.64
C ILE A 734 7.66 11.27 -86.17
N VAL A 735 8.41 11.23 -85.06
CA VAL A 735 9.17 12.38 -84.54
C VAL A 735 10.21 12.85 -85.56
N ASP A 736 10.95 11.92 -86.18
CA ASP A 736 11.94 12.21 -87.22
C ASP A 736 11.27 12.85 -88.46
N ALA A 737 10.15 12.29 -88.91
CA ALA A 737 9.40 12.81 -90.06
C ALA A 737 8.82 14.21 -89.80
N MET A 738 8.31 14.46 -88.58
CA MET A 738 7.79 15.77 -88.16
C MET A 738 8.92 16.80 -88.03
N THR A 739 10.06 16.40 -87.48
CA THR A 739 11.26 17.24 -87.38
C THR A 739 11.76 17.64 -88.77
N ALA A 740 11.81 16.69 -89.72
CA ALA A 740 12.14 16.96 -91.12
C ALA A 740 11.13 17.91 -91.81
N ALA A 741 9.88 17.92 -91.36
CA ALA A 741 8.84 18.85 -91.80
C ALA A 741 8.86 20.21 -91.06
N GLY A 742 9.83 20.45 -90.19
CA GLY A 742 9.99 21.70 -89.42
C GLY A 742 9.10 21.82 -88.18
N ALA A 743 8.42 20.74 -87.77
CA ALA A 743 7.60 20.69 -86.56
C ALA A 743 8.33 19.93 -85.43
N LYS A 744 8.28 20.43 -84.20
CA LYS A 744 8.89 19.78 -83.03
C LYS A 744 7.84 19.05 -82.21
N LEU A 745 7.98 17.73 -82.07
CA LEU A 745 7.22 16.93 -81.10
C LEU A 745 8.08 16.69 -79.86
N ASP A 746 7.55 17.05 -78.69
CA ASP A 746 8.17 16.75 -77.39
C ASP A 746 7.77 15.33 -76.96
N VAL A 747 8.54 14.34 -77.38
CA VAL A 747 8.35 12.93 -77.05
C VAL A 747 9.53 12.45 -76.22
N ARG A 748 9.24 11.85 -75.07
CA ARG A 748 10.25 11.23 -74.21
C ARG A 748 10.29 9.74 -74.47
N SER A 749 11.47 9.23 -74.81
CA SER A 749 11.72 7.80 -74.98
C SER A 749 12.29 7.21 -73.68
N LEU A 750 11.82 6.02 -73.30
CA LEU A 750 12.39 5.24 -72.20
C LEU A 750 13.89 5.00 -72.42
N ALA A 751 14.69 5.00 -71.35
CA ALA A 751 16.11 4.65 -71.41
C ALA A 751 16.33 3.27 -72.07
N ALA A 752 17.50 3.06 -72.67
CA ALA A 752 17.78 1.81 -73.39
C ALA A 752 17.79 0.60 -72.44
N PRO A 753 17.50 -0.63 -72.90
CA PRO A 753 17.48 -1.83 -72.05
C PRO A 753 18.75 -2.03 -71.21
N GLU A 754 19.91 -1.65 -71.74
CA GLU A 754 21.21 -1.74 -71.08
C GLU A 754 21.24 -0.93 -69.78
N SER A 755 20.54 0.21 -69.73
CA SER A 755 20.46 1.03 -68.53
C SER A 755 19.71 0.35 -67.37
N PHE A 756 18.95 -0.72 -67.63
CA PHE A 756 18.23 -1.49 -66.60
C PHE A 756 18.92 -2.82 -66.25
N ALA A 757 20.05 -3.13 -66.90
CA ALA A 757 20.77 -4.39 -66.73
C ALA A 757 21.87 -4.34 -65.66
N GLU A 758 22.29 -3.11 -65.28
CA GLU A 758 23.07 -2.81 -64.07
C GLU A 758 22.13 -2.67 -62.86
#